data_AF-A0A9X5E6Q1-F1
#
_entry.id   AF-A0A9X5E6Q1-F1
#
_cell.length_a   1.000
_cell.length_b   1.000
_cell.length_c   1.000
_cell.angle_alpha   90.00
_cell.angle_beta   90.00
_cell.angle_gamma   90.00
#
_symmetry.space_group_name_H-M   'P 1'
#
loop_
_entity.id
_entity.type
_entity.pdbx_description
1 polymer ?
#
loop_
_entity_poly.entity_id
_entity_poly.type
_entity_poly.pdbx_seq_one_letter_code
_entity_poly.pdbx_strand_id
1 'polypeptide(L)'
;MSKKVALLIGVSEYGEGIPLLKAPPNDVVAIQRVLQNPQMGGFDEVTPLINPEPVAMQQAIQRLFRNANKEDLVLLFFSGHGITDDENNLFLATRITAKDNFEATAVSANFIQKLSKNSYAKRQVIILDCCYSGAFAEGWQAKSVGLDLKRELGAEGRVVLTSATATQTSFEQEGAELSLYTQYLVEGIETGAADKDGDGKIHARELHDYAKTKVQEVKPKMQPGIILDKEGFNILLSLAPVNDPELEFRQLVEQYVYLGEISNYRREFLNLEQEKRGILDEKAEEIINSVLEPFRRRQANLARYEEAFRQEVERQYPLDRGMENDLRDWQQFVLGLEDEYVAEIQQRVISEVEKKQNLTETKLEAASSQATTPSNKSTSQPLHVFEFDVVTVADIQQSGWLGLGGKRAQVKSDRSQAQFFKENFGNGITLAMVAIPGGKFIMGSPTGEGFDKERPQHEVTVQPFFMGKFQVTQVQWKTVANLPRVNRDLKPNPSYFKGNDRPVETVSWYDAVEFCDRLSRHTNKQYRLPSEAEWEYACRAGTTTPFHFGETITTDLVNYDGNYTYGDAPKGEYRQQTTPVGSFSPNAFGLYDMHGNVWEWCADTWHENYSGAPTDGSAWVEKNDNKNKSQVLRGGSWISYPGGCRSAYRGRGRPDVDSNAFGFRVACGAARTQ
;
A
#
# COMPACT_ATOMS: atom_id res chain seq x y z
N MET A 1 38.53 12.31 17.60
CA MET A 1 37.37 11.44 17.83
C MET A 1 36.26 11.94 16.95
N SER A 2 35.56 11.05 16.25
CA SER A 2 34.36 11.39 15.48
C SER A 2 33.29 11.91 16.43
N LYS A 3 32.63 13.01 16.08
CA LYS A 3 31.51 13.56 16.86
C LYS A 3 30.18 13.40 16.13
N LYS A 4 29.11 13.27 16.88
CA LYS A 4 27.72 13.37 16.42
C LYS A 4 27.19 14.76 16.77
N VAL A 5 26.87 15.57 15.76
CA VAL A 5 26.42 16.95 15.94
C VAL A 5 25.09 17.17 15.23
N ALA A 6 24.12 17.79 15.91
CA ALA A 6 22.81 18.10 15.38
C ALA A 6 22.44 19.58 15.52
N LEU A 7 21.79 20.13 14.49
CA LEU A 7 21.08 21.40 14.53
C LEU A 7 19.59 21.13 14.35
N LEU A 8 18.78 21.54 15.31
CA LEU A 8 17.32 21.32 15.31
C LEU A 8 16.62 22.67 15.20
N ILE A 9 15.94 22.91 14.10
CA ILE A 9 15.27 24.19 13.81
C ILE A 9 13.76 23.99 13.87
N GLY A 10 13.08 24.78 14.68
CA GLY A 10 11.63 24.75 14.82
C GLY A 10 11.06 26.14 14.61
N VAL A 11 10.13 26.29 13.66
CA VAL A 11 9.51 27.59 13.34
C VAL A 11 8.00 27.50 13.52
N SER A 12 7.48 28.21 14.51
CA SER A 12 6.05 28.35 14.82
C SER A 12 5.47 29.72 14.49
N GLU A 13 6.33 30.74 14.44
CA GLU A 13 5.93 32.13 14.20
C GLU A 13 6.34 32.56 12.79
N TYR A 14 5.50 33.35 12.12
CA TYR A 14 5.70 33.79 10.74
C TYR A 14 5.24 35.24 10.54
N GLY A 15 5.67 35.83 9.42
CA GLY A 15 5.20 37.11 8.93
C GLY A 15 3.81 37.03 8.30
N GLU A 16 3.38 38.12 7.66
CA GLU A 16 2.03 38.27 7.13
C GLU A 16 1.69 37.20 6.07
N GLY A 17 0.46 36.65 6.15
CA GLY A 17 -0.06 35.71 5.16
C GLY A 17 0.36 34.26 5.33
N ILE A 18 1.10 33.91 6.40
CA ILE A 18 1.48 32.53 6.71
C ILE A 18 0.88 32.12 8.08
N PRO A 19 0.14 31.00 8.17
CA PRO A 19 -0.43 30.53 9.43
C PRO A 19 0.62 30.12 10.47
N LEU A 20 0.37 30.45 11.74
CA LEU A 20 1.18 29.98 12.87
C LEU A 20 1.06 28.46 13.04
N LEU A 21 2.14 27.85 13.50
CA LEU A 21 2.21 26.41 13.81
C LEU A 21 2.45 26.20 15.31
N LYS A 22 1.87 25.18 15.92
CA LYS A 22 2.06 24.86 17.34
C LYS A 22 3.09 23.77 17.59
N ALA A 23 3.21 22.80 16.70
CA ALA A 23 4.07 21.63 16.87
C ALA A 23 5.58 21.91 16.82
N PRO A 24 6.11 22.81 15.95
CA PRO A 24 7.55 22.86 15.69
C PRO A 24 8.48 23.09 16.89
N PRO A 25 8.14 23.93 17.89
CA PRO A 25 8.95 24.05 19.10
C PRO A 25 8.97 22.76 19.93
N ASN A 26 7.85 22.05 20.00
CA ASN A 26 7.75 20.77 20.73
C ASN A 26 8.47 19.65 19.97
N ASP A 27 8.40 19.64 18.63
CA ASP A 27 9.15 18.72 17.77
C ASP A 27 10.65 18.80 18.05
N VAL A 28 11.18 20.02 18.14
CA VAL A 28 12.59 20.26 18.48
C VAL A 28 12.93 19.69 19.86
N VAL A 29 12.09 19.93 20.87
CA VAL A 29 12.29 19.40 22.23
C VAL A 29 12.29 17.88 22.25
N ALA A 30 11.36 17.24 21.53
CA ALA A 30 11.23 15.79 21.49
C ALA A 30 12.41 15.13 20.76
N ILE A 31 12.81 15.66 19.60
CA ILE A 31 14.00 15.18 18.88
C ILE A 31 15.28 15.43 19.68
N GLN A 32 15.39 16.59 20.35
CA GLN A 32 16.54 16.88 21.21
C GLN A 32 16.72 15.83 22.31
N ARG A 33 15.62 15.46 22.99
CA ARG A 33 15.61 14.47 24.06
C ARG A 33 16.21 13.13 23.61
N VAL A 34 15.77 12.61 22.46
CA VAL A 34 16.21 11.29 21.98
C VAL A 34 17.63 11.29 21.43
N LEU A 35 18.04 12.39 20.80
CA LEU A 35 19.38 12.52 20.24
C LEU A 35 20.44 12.71 21.34
N GLN A 36 20.14 13.49 22.39
CA GLN A 36 21.07 13.72 23.50
C GLN A 36 21.21 12.53 24.44
N ASN A 37 20.22 11.64 24.49
CA ASN A 37 20.25 10.49 25.40
C ASN A 37 21.44 9.56 25.04
N PRO A 38 22.39 9.30 25.98
CA PRO A 38 23.57 8.48 25.72
C PRO A 38 23.29 7.03 25.34
N GLN A 39 22.14 6.48 25.76
CA GLN A 39 21.73 5.11 25.47
C GLN A 39 20.95 4.99 24.16
N MET A 40 20.57 6.12 23.55
CA MET A 40 19.82 6.18 22.29
C MET A 40 20.70 6.83 21.21
N GLY A 41 20.54 8.14 20.95
CA GLY A 41 21.29 8.85 19.91
C GLY A 41 22.75 9.12 20.26
N GLY A 42 23.04 9.44 21.53
CA GLY A 42 24.39 9.75 22.01
C GLY A 42 25.07 10.89 21.24
N PHE A 43 24.33 11.94 20.88
CA PHE A 43 24.89 13.11 20.19
C PHE A 43 25.71 13.97 21.14
N ASP A 44 26.94 14.32 20.72
CA ASP A 44 27.86 15.14 21.51
C ASP A 44 27.35 16.60 21.64
N GLU A 45 26.73 17.11 20.59
CA GLU A 45 26.22 18.48 20.52
C GLU A 45 24.88 18.49 19.78
N VAL A 46 23.84 19.00 20.45
CA VAL A 46 22.51 19.18 19.86
C VAL A 46 22.08 20.61 20.12
N THR A 47 22.04 21.42 19.06
CA THR A 47 21.73 22.84 19.13
C THR A 47 20.28 23.10 18.69
N PRO A 48 19.36 23.45 19.59
CA PRO A 48 18.03 23.90 19.21
C PRO A 48 18.04 25.35 18.74
N LEU A 49 17.23 25.67 17.74
CA LEU A 49 17.06 27.01 17.18
C LEU A 49 15.57 27.27 16.90
N ILE A 50 14.90 27.94 17.83
CA ILE A 50 13.45 28.21 17.77
C ILE A 50 13.19 29.59 17.19
N ASN A 51 12.27 29.67 16.21
CA ASN A 51 11.87 30.91 15.53
C ASN A 51 13.06 31.81 15.12
N PRO A 52 14.09 31.29 14.43
CA PRO A 52 15.19 32.12 13.96
C PRO A 52 14.73 33.10 12.88
N GLU A 53 15.44 34.22 12.78
CA GLU A 53 15.45 35.06 11.60
C GLU A 53 16.37 34.48 10.51
N PRO A 54 16.23 34.88 9.23
CA PRO A 54 16.94 34.28 8.09
C PRO A 54 18.46 34.23 8.27
N VAL A 55 19.07 35.33 8.70
CA VAL A 55 20.52 35.44 8.87
C VAL A 55 21.01 34.49 9.96
N ALA A 56 20.30 34.42 11.10
CA ALA A 56 20.65 33.52 12.19
C ALA A 56 20.54 32.04 11.76
N MET A 57 19.46 31.70 11.05
CA MET A 57 19.24 30.35 10.51
C MET A 57 20.34 29.95 9.52
N GLN A 58 20.66 30.81 8.56
CA GLN A 58 21.72 30.58 7.57
C GLN A 58 23.09 30.42 8.23
N GLN A 59 23.41 31.25 9.23
CA GLN A 59 24.67 31.15 9.97
C GLN A 59 24.77 29.85 10.75
N ALA A 60 23.69 29.41 11.41
CA ALA A 60 23.66 28.15 12.15
C ALA A 60 23.86 26.95 11.21
N ILE A 61 23.13 26.89 10.10
CA ILE A 61 23.26 25.84 9.08
C ILE A 61 24.68 25.84 8.49
N GLN A 62 25.25 27.03 8.22
CA GLN A 62 26.61 27.14 7.72
C GLN A 62 27.64 26.60 8.72
N ARG A 63 27.50 26.93 10.01
CA ARG A 63 28.38 26.42 11.08
C ARG A 63 28.30 24.91 11.17
N LEU A 64 27.09 24.34 11.15
CA LEU A 64 26.86 22.90 11.18
C LEU A 64 27.67 22.17 10.09
N PHE A 65 27.51 22.56 8.83
CA PHE A 65 28.15 21.85 7.72
C PHE A 65 29.64 22.17 7.52
N ARG A 66 30.09 23.40 7.84
CA ARG A 66 31.49 23.82 7.63
C ARG A 66 32.43 23.41 8.74
N ASN A 67 31.96 23.32 9.98
CA ASN A 67 32.80 22.99 11.13
C ASN A 67 32.96 21.48 11.32
N ALA A 68 32.17 20.68 10.62
CA ALA A 68 32.21 19.23 10.72
C ALA A 68 33.48 18.65 10.05
N ASN A 69 34.12 17.72 10.75
CA ASN A 69 35.25 16.95 10.25
C ASN A 69 34.78 15.76 9.42
N LYS A 70 35.72 15.15 8.71
CA LYS A 70 35.48 14.02 7.80
C LYS A 70 34.75 12.83 8.44
N GLU A 71 35.04 12.53 9.71
CA GLU A 71 34.49 11.39 10.43
C GLU A 71 33.23 11.72 11.24
N ASP A 72 32.83 12.99 11.30
CA ASP A 72 31.67 13.44 12.08
C ASP A 72 30.35 13.01 11.40
N LEU A 73 29.33 12.76 12.22
CA LEU A 73 27.94 12.63 11.80
C LEU A 73 27.25 13.97 11.99
N VAL A 74 26.71 14.51 10.90
CA VAL A 74 25.98 15.78 10.90
C VAL A 74 24.48 15.51 10.71
N LEU A 75 23.66 16.03 11.61
CA LEU A 75 22.20 15.99 11.50
C LEU A 75 21.61 17.41 11.43
N LEU A 76 20.80 17.67 10.41
CA LEU A 76 19.94 18.86 10.33
C LEU A 76 18.49 18.43 10.43
N PHE A 77 17.75 18.94 11.42
CA PHE A 77 16.31 18.77 11.53
C PHE A 77 15.63 20.12 11.34
N PHE A 78 14.57 20.15 10.53
CA PHE A 78 13.71 21.32 10.36
C PHE A 78 12.25 20.92 10.52
N SER A 79 11.52 21.60 11.40
CA SER A 79 10.06 21.55 11.50
C SER A 79 9.49 22.96 11.30
N GLY A 80 8.51 23.10 10.39
CA GLY A 80 7.90 24.37 10.04
C GLY A 80 7.29 24.39 8.63
N HIS A 81 6.97 25.57 8.12
CA HIS A 81 6.48 25.73 6.75
C HIS A 81 7.60 25.59 5.71
N GLY A 82 7.29 24.85 4.65
CA GLY A 82 8.05 24.83 3.40
C GLY A 82 7.23 25.51 2.32
N ILE A 83 7.86 26.38 1.54
CA ILE A 83 7.23 27.17 0.48
C ILE A 83 7.99 26.91 -0.81
N THR A 84 7.29 26.75 -1.94
CA THR A 84 7.92 26.62 -3.26
C THR A 84 7.64 27.86 -4.10
N ASP A 85 8.61 28.23 -4.93
CA ASP A 85 8.39 29.20 -6.01
C ASP A 85 7.75 28.52 -7.24
N ASP A 86 7.51 29.30 -8.30
CA ASP A 86 6.94 28.82 -9.57
C ASP A 86 7.85 27.82 -10.31
N GLU A 87 9.12 27.74 -9.93
CA GLU A 87 10.12 26.79 -10.47
C GLU A 87 10.28 25.54 -9.57
N ASN A 88 9.39 25.36 -8.58
CA ASN A 88 9.43 24.30 -7.56
C ASN A 88 10.67 24.32 -6.65
N ASN A 89 11.43 25.42 -6.55
CA ASN A 89 12.51 25.51 -5.59
C ASN A 89 11.94 25.63 -4.17
N LEU A 90 12.38 24.74 -3.28
CA LEU A 90 11.96 24.74 -1.88
C LEU A 90 12.67 25.84 -1.06
N PHE A 91 11.89 26.53 -0.23
CA PHE A 91 12.34 27.49 0.78
C PHE A 91 11.80 27.09 2.15
N LEU A 92 12.68 27.07 3.15
CA LEU A 92 12.33 26.81 4.55
C LEU A 92 11.99 28.15 5.21
N ALA A 93 10.75 28.28 5.67
CA ALA A 93 10.27 29.51 6.30
C ALA A 93 10.99 29.79 7.64
N THR A 94 11.08 31.06 7.98
CA THR A 94 11.67 31.61 9.20
C THR A 94 10.66 32.52 9.92
N ARG A 95 11.04 33.05 11.08
CA ARG A 95 10.16 33.87 11.94
C ARG A 95 9.47 35.02 11.22
N ILE A 96 10.15 35.62 10.23
CA ILE A 96 9.67 36.82 9.54
C ILE A 96 9.22 36.53 8.10
N THR A 97 9.14 35.25 7.70
CA THR A 97 8.70 34.90 6.35
C THR A 97 7.27 35.34 6.14
N ALA A 98 7.02 36.14 5.11
CA ALA A 98 5.67 36.53 4.71
C ALA A 98 5.37 36.01 3.30
N LYS A 99 4.08 35.79 3.01
CA LYS A 99 3.62 35.15 1.77
C LYS A 99 4.05 35.90 0.51
N ASP A 100 4.10 37.22 0.55
CA ASP A 100 4.36 38.05 -0.64
C ASP A 100 5.86 38.34 -0.87
N ASN A 101 6.74 38.00 0.07
CA ASN A 101 8.18 38.27 -0.02
C ASN A 101 9.05 37.12 0.53
N PHE A 102 8.53 35.89 0.47
CA PHE A 102 9.14 34.73 1.13
C PHE A 102 10.57 34.48 0.65
N GLU A 103 10.92 34.74 -0.61
CA GLU A 103 12.28 34.52 -1.13
C GLU A 103 13.37 35.30 -0.38
N ALA A 104 13.06 36.51 0.10
CA ALA A 104 13.99 37.36 0.83
C ALA A 104 14.03 37.03 2.34
N THR A 105 13.00 36.38 2.84
CA THR A 105 12.73 36.18 4.26
C THR A 105 12.70 34.71 4.66
N ALA A 106 12.95 33.79 3.74
CA ALA A 106 13.08 32.35 3.95
C ALA A 106 14.51 31.88 3.61
N VAL A 107 14.84 30.63 3.95
CA VAL A 107 16.13 30.01 3.61
C VAL A 107 15.93 29.00 2.49
N SER A 108 16.52 29.28 1.33
CA SER A 108 16.46 28.36 0.17
C SER A 108 17.10 27.00 0.48
N ALA A 109 16.43 25.91 0.10
CA ALA A 109 16.97 24.56 0.15
C ALA A 109 18.26 24.42 -0.66
N ASN A 110 18.40 25.17 -1.77
CA ASN A 110 19.61 25.18 -2.59
C ASN A 110 20.84 25.68 -1.80
N PHE A 111 20.66 26.59 -0.84
CA PHE A 111 21.73 27.01 0.07
C PHE A 111 22.20 25.85 0.95
N ILE A 112 21.25 25.08 1.51
CA ILE A 112 21.52 23.91 2.35
C ILE A 112 22.21 22.82 1.53
N GLN A 113 21.70 22.52 0.33
CA GLN A 113 22.29 21.54 -0.59
C GLN A 113 23.72 21.91 -0.96
N LYS A 114 24.00 23.19 -1.25
CA LYS A 114 25.36 23.67 -1.54
C LYS A 114 26.29 23.49 -0.36
N LEU A 115 25.84 23.77 0.87
CA LEU A 115 26.65 23.57 2.08
C LEU A 115 26.89 22.08 2.36
N SER A 116 25.85 21.27 2.31
CA SER A 116 25.92 19.82 2.47
C SER A 116 26.87 19.19 1.45
N LYS A 117 26.78 19.60 0.17
CA LYS A 117 27.65 19.14 -0.92
C LYS A 117 29.13 19.42 -0.64
N ASN A 118 29.43 20.58 -0.07
CA ASN A 118 30.79 21.05 0.20
C ASN A 118 31.28 20.72 1.63
N SER A 119 30.46 20.09 2.46
CA SER A 119 30.86 19.65 3.79
C SER A 119 31.88 18.52 3.72
N TYR A 120 32.85 18.53 4.64
CA TYR A 120 33.82 17.45 4.77
C TYR A 120 33.21 16.19 5.40
N ALA A 121 32.13 16.33 6.17
CA ALA A 121 31.46 15.22 6.84
C ALA A 121 30.98 14.19 5.82
N LYS A 122 31.42 12.95 5.99
CA LYS A 122 31.04 11.83 5.14
C LYS A 122 29.68 11.24 5.47
N ARG A 123 29.12 11.57 6.63
CA ARG A 123 27.81 11.09 7.12
C ARG A 123 26.94 12.28 7.42
N GLN A 124 25.87 12.45 6.64
CA GLN A 124 24.96 13.58 6.77
C GLN A 124 23.51 13.10 6.72
N VAL A 125 22.71 13.52 7.69
CA VAL A 125 21.28 13.25 7.78
C VAL A 125 20.54 14.58 7.80
N ILE A 126 19.60 14.76 6.88
CA ILE A 126 18.74 15.94 6.84
C ILE A 126 17.30 15.45 7.00
N ILE A 127 16.56 15.97 7.96
CA ILE A 127 15.17 15.62 8.22
C ILE A 127 14.35 16.89 8.03
N LEU A 128 13.45 16.87 7.05
CA LEU A 128 12.59 17.97 6.68
C LEU A 128 11.14 17.60 7.00
N ASP A 129 10.66 18.13 8.10
CA ASP A 129 9.27 18.02 8.50
C ASP A 129 8.49 19.28 8.10
N CYS A 130 8.27 19.40 6.79
CA CYS A 130 7.59 20.55 6.20
C CYS A 130 6.87 20.18 4.89
N CYS A 131 5.90 21.01 4.52
CA CYS A 131 5.22 20.96 3.23
C CYS A 131 6.24 21.00 2.07
N TYR A 132 5.94 20.33 0.97
CA TYR A 132 6.77 20.35 -0.25
C TYR A 132 8.23 19.87 -0.06
N SER A 133 8.53 19.20 1.05
CA SER A 133 9.88 18.69 1.34
C SER A 133 10.41 17.74 0.27
N GLY A 134 9.54 17.07 -0.49
CA GLY A 134 9.91 16.28 -1.68
C GLY A 134 10.57 17.06 -2.82
N ALA A 135 10.30 18.36 -2.95
CA ALA A 135 10.93 19.24 -3.96
C ALA A 135 12.43 19.48 -3.70
N PHE A 136 12.93 19.10 -2.52
CA PHE A 136 14.37 19.09 -2.22
C PHE A 136 15.17 18.20 -3.19
N ALA A 137 14.55 17.25 -3.89
CA ALA A 137 15.21 16.31 -4.80
C ALA A 137 15.51 16.87 -6.22
N GLU A 138 14.76 17.86 -6.71
CA GLU A 138 14.80 18.27 -8.14
C GLU A 138 16.14 18.96 -8.52
N GLY A 139 16.91 19.45 -7.55
CA GLY A 139 18.25 20.02 -7.73
C GLY A 139 19.43 19.02 -7.62
N TRP A 140 19.19 17.72 -7.40
CA TRP A 140 20.23 16.76 -7.01
C TRP A 140 20.75 15.88 -8.16
N GLN A 141 22.07 15.93 -8.43
CA GLN A 141 22.77 14.98 -9.31
C GLN A 141 23.51 13.93 -8.47
N ALA A 142 22.96 12.73 -8.34
CA ALA A 142 23.64 11.60 -7.69
C ALA A 142 24.74 11.05 -8.61
N LYS A 143 25.98 10.95 -8.12
CA LYS A 143 27.06 10.18 -8.77
C LYS A 143 27.17 8.84 -8.07
N SER A 144 27.10 7.76 -8.85
CA SER A 144 27.42 6.41 -8.38
C SER A 144 28.90 6.33 -7.97
N VAL A 145 29.22 5.44 -7.02
CA VAL A 145 30.35 4.48 -7.02
C VAL A 145 30.68 4.01 -5.59
N GLY A 146 30.87 2.68 -5.47
CA GLY A 146 32.02 2.08 -4.79
C GLY A 146 31.84 1.63 -3.34
N LEU A 147 31.56 0.33 -3.18
CA LEU A 147 31.62 -0.41 -1.92
C LEU A 147 33.02 -0.37 -1.31
N ASP A 148 33.13 0.14 -0.08
CA ASP A 148 34.19 -0.29 0.85
C ASP A 148 33.72 -0.18 2.31
N LEU A 149 33.93 -1.25 3.07
CA LEU A 149 33.22 -1.57 4.31
C LEU A 149 34.01 -1.23 5.58
N LYS A 150 33.24 -0.85 6.61
CA LYS A 150 33.51 -0.79 8.07
C LYS A 150 34.12 0.48 8.67
N ARG A 151 33.29 1.18 9.47
CA ARG A 151 33.60 1.82 10.77
C ARG A 151 32.32 1.90 11.61
N GLU A 152 32.46 2.04 12.92
CA GLU A 152 31.46 1.93 14.00
C GLU A 152 30.19 2.82 13.88
N LEU A 153 30.07 3.66 12.85
CA LEU A 153 28.96 4.59 12.60
C LEU A 153 28.13 4.24 11.34
N GLY A 154 28.36 3.08 10.74
CA GLY A 154 27.68 2.67 9.50
C GLY A 154 28.26 3.30 8.23
N ALA A 155 27.50 3.22 7.14
CA ALA A 155 27.98 3.54 5.80
C ALA A 155 28.16 5.05 5.54
N GLU A 156 28.92 5.40 4.50
CA GLU A 156 29.18 6.80 4.12
C GLU A 156 28.16 7.29 3.09
N GLY A 157 27.63 8.50 3.28
CA GLY A 157 26.68 9.08 2.36
C GLY A 157 25.86 10.21 2.96
N ARG A 158 24.85 10.63 2.20
CA ARG A 158 23.86 11.60 2.64
C ARG A 158 22.47 11.01 2.51
N VAL A 159 21.63 11.28 3.49
CA VAL A 159 20.23 10.88 3.47
C VAL A 159 19.36 12.08 3.83
N VAL A 160 18.29 12.27 3.07
CA VAL A 160 17.26 13.28 3.34
C VAL A 160 15.96 12.55 3.60
N LEU A 161 15.36 12.80 4.76
CA LEU A 161 14.05 12.28 5.15
C LEU A 161 13.04 13.42 5.04
N THR A 162 11.90 13.15 4.41
CA THR A 162 10.87 14.15 4.11
C THR A 162 9.52 13.69 4.62
N SER A 163 8.75 14.57 5.26
CA SER A 163 7.42 14.21 5.80
C SER A 163 6.30 14.21 4.74
N ALA A 164 6.51 14.84 3.58
CA ALA A 164 5.49 14.98 2.54
C ALA A 164 6.05 14.90 1.10
N THR A 165 5.16 14.58 0.14
CA THR A 165 5.44 14.69 -1.30
C THR A 165 5.43 16.15 -1.77
N ALA A 166 5.97 16.43 -2.97
CA ALA A 166 6.12 17.78 -3.55
C ALA A 166 4.81 18.55 -3.82
N THR A 167 3.66 18.11 -3.31
CA THR A 167 2.34 18.72 -3.58
C THR A 167 1.42 18.81 -2.37
N GLN A 168 1.90 18.58 -1.13
CA GLN A 168 1.03 18.54 0.05
C GLN A 168 1.30 19.69 1.04
N THR A 169 0.23 20.43 1.34
CA THR A 169 0.09 21.35 2.49
C THR A 169 -0.28 20.56 3.75
N SER A 170 0.58 20.61 4.76
CA SER A 170 0.33 20.04 6.09
C SER A 170 -0.59 20.95 6.89
N PHE A 171 -1.84 20.55 7.06
CA PHE A 171 -2.69 21.11 8.10
C PHE A 171 -2.37 20.42 9.43
N GLU A 172 -1.93 21.21 10.43
CA GLU A 172 -1.80 20.76 11.81
C GLU A 172 -3.14 20.23 12.32
N GLN A 173 -3.10 19.09 13.00
CA GLN A 173 -4.27 18.47 13.61
C GLN A 173 -4.58 19.21 14.92
N GLU A 174 -5.81 19.72 15.10
CA GLU A 174 -6.20 20.39 16.35
C GLU A 174 -5.94 19.48 17.57
N GLY A 175 -5.01 19.91 18.43
CA GLY A 175 -4.74 19.29 19.73
C GLY A 175 -3.52 18.36 19.82
N ALA A 176 -2.77 18.13 18.74
CA ALA A 176 -1.54 17.34 18.79
C ALA A 176 -0.36 18.17 19.32
N GLU A 177 0.41 17.62 20.27
CA GLU A 177 1.61 18.28 20.82
C GLU A 177 2.79 18.27 19.85
N LEU A 178 2.91 17.21 19.04
CA LEU A 178 3.96 17.00 18.04
C LEU A 178 3.36 16.88 16.64
N SER A 179 4.17 17.15 15.62
CA SER A 179 3.81 16.81 14.25
C SER A 179 3.71 15.28 14.11
N LEU A 180 2.90 14.81 13.16
CA LEU A 180 2.66 13.38 12.99
C LEU A 180 3.93 12.61 12.61
N TYR A 181 4.78 13.19 11.76
CA TYR A 181 6.03 12.55 11.34
C TYR A 181 7.05 12.54 12.48
N THR A 182 7.22 13.67 13.18
CA THR A 182 8.14 13.77 14.32
C THR A 182 7.71 12.87 15.48
N GLN A 183 6.40 12.74 15.75
CA GLN A 183 5.87 11.82 16.76
C GLN A 183 6.41 10.40 16.55
N TYR A 184 6.33 9.87 15.32
CA TYR A 184 6.76 8.49 15.05
C TYR A 184 8.27 8.33 14.84
N LEU A 185 9.00 9.39 14.48
CA LEU A 185 10.47 9.39 14.56
C LEU A 185 10.93 9.25 16.02
N VAL A 186 10.33 10.04 16.92
CA VAL A 186 10.66 10.00 18.35
C VAL A 186 10.26 8.65 18.95
N GLU A 187 9.04 8.17 18.70
CA GLU A 187 8.57 6.86 19.17
C GLU A 187 9.49 5.73 18.71
N GLY A 188 9.88 5.72 17.43
CA GLY A 188 10.75 4.70 16.86
C GLY A 188 12.13 4.63 17.54
N ILE A 189 12.71 5.78 17.89
CA ILE A 189 13.98 5.86 18.63
C ILE A 189 13.80 5.47 20.09
N GLU A 190 12.80 6.01 20.78
CA GLU A 190 12.64 5.84 22.22
C GLU A 190 12.30 4.43 22.63
N THR A 191 11.45 3.78 21.83
CA THR A 191 10.96 2.44 22.12
C THR A 191 11.86 1.36 21.54
N GLY A 192 12.75 1.71 20.62
CA GLY A 192 13.49 0.74 19.82
C GLY A 192 12.67 0.12 18.67
N ALA A 193 11.39 0.45 18.51
CA ALA A 193 10.51 -0.17 17.53
C ALA A 193 10.91 0.07 16.07
N ALA A 194 11.78 1.06 15.82
CA ALA A 194 12.36 1.27 14.51
C ALA A 194 13.41 0.22 14.12
N ASP A 195 14.02 -0.51 15.08
CA ASP A 195 14.95 -1.61 14.80
C ASP A 195 14.17 -2.83 14.27
N LYS A 196 14.15 -2.98 12.94
CA LYS A 196 13.33 -4.00 12.27
C LYS A 196 14.08 -5.32 12.09
N ASP A 197 15.40 -5.29 12.09
CA ASP A 197 16.23 -6.50 11.95
C ASP A 197 16.72 -7.07 13.28
N GLY A 198 16.51 -6.33 14.38
CA GLY A 198 16.81 -6.75 15.75
C GLY A 198 18.31 -6.75 16.06
N ASP A 199 19.12 -5.99 15.31
CA ASP A 199 20.57 -5.93 15.53
C ASP A 199 20.99 -4.97 16.66
N GLY A 200 20.03 -4.30 17.31
CA GLY A 200 20.23 -3.34 18.38
C GLY A 200 20.59 -1.94 17.88
N LYS A 201 20.43 -1.68 16.58
CA LYS A 201 20.75 -0.39 15.98
C LYS A 201 19.57 0.11 15.16
N ILE A 202 19.46 1.43 15.09
CA ILE A 202 18.46 2.09 14.27
C ILE A 202 19.20 2.93 13.23
N HIS A 203 19.19 2.44 12.00
CA HIS A 203 19.71 3.17 10.85
C HIS A 203 18.68 4.19 10.34
N ALA A 204 19.15 5.22 9.63
CA ALA A 204 18.28 6.27 9.08
C ALA A 204 17.13 5.73 8.22
N ARG A 205 17.38 4.64 7.46
CA ARG A 205 16.35 3.97 6.67
C ARG A 205 15.29 3.29 7.54
N GLU A 206 15.70 2.56 8.56
CA GLU A 206 14.78 1.81 9.42
C GLU A 206 13.86 2.75 10.19
N LEU A 207 14.43 3.84 10.70
CA LEU A 207 13.69 4.92 11.35
C LEU A 207 12.66 5.55 10.40
N HIS A 208 13.07 5.84 9.16
CA HIS A 208 12.16 6.36 8.15
C HIS A 208 11.06 5.36 7.78
N ASP A 209 11.41 4.10 7.53
CA ASP A 209 10.47 3.05 7.16
C ASP A 209 9.46 2.79 8.28
N TYR A 210 9.87 2.88 9.54
CA TYR A 210 8.97 2.82 10.70
C TYR A 210 8.02 4.02 10.73
N ALA A 211 8.56 5.25 10.72
CA ALA A 211 7.74 6.46 10.78
C ALA A 211 6.78 6.55 9.59
N LYS A 212 7.22 6.17 8.38
CA LYS A 212 6.38 6.09 7.18
C LYS A 212 5.19 5.17 7.37
N THR A 213 5.41 3.95 7.86
CA THR A 213 4.33 2.99 8.12
C THR A 213 3.29 3.57 9.10
N LYS A 214 3.74 4.12 10.24
CA LYS A 214 2.84 4.69 11.24
C LYS A 214 2.09 5.94 10.77
N VAL A 215 2.77 6.83 10.04
CA VAL A 215 2.12 8.00 9.41
C VAL A 215 1.02 7.56 8.45
N GLN A 216 1.29 6.55 7.61
CA GLN A 216 0.32 6.03 6.64
C GLN A 216 -0.85 5.31 7.33
N GLU A 217 -0.64 4.73 8.52
CA GLU A 217 -1.73 4.21 9.34
C GLU A 217 -2.65 5.32 9.89
N VAL A 218 -2.19 6.56 10.05
CA VAL A 218 -3.05 7.67 10.48
C VAL A 218 -3.63 8.41 9.28
N LYS A 219 -2.80 8.72 8.29
CA LYS A 219 -3.13 9.47 7.07
C LYS A 219 -2.55 8.74 5.85
N PRO A 220 -3.29 7.78 5.24
CA PRO A 220 -2.80 6.97 4.10
C PRO A 220 -2.23 7.76 2.91
N LYS A 221 -2.78 8.95 2.64
CA LYS A 221 -2.31 9.84 1.58
C LYS A 221 -1.00 10.56 1.89
N MET A 222 -0.59 10.65 3.16
CA MET A 222 0.69 11.25 3.54
C MET A 222 1.79 10.24 3.20
N GLN A 223 2.69 10.64 2.31
CA GLN A 223 3.73 9.75 1.75
C GLN A 223 5.11 10.32 2.10
N PRO A 224 5.63 10.06 3.31
CA PRO A 224 7.01 10.37 3.65
C PRO A 224 7.98 9.76 2.63
N GLY A 225 8.98 10.52 2.23
CA GLY A 225 9.99 10.14 1.24
C GLY A 225 11.41 10.12 1.81
N ILE A 226 12.27 9.32 1.18
CA ILE A 226 13.71 9.21 1.49
C ILE A 226 14.53 9.46 0.22
N ILE A 227 15.54 10.33 0.32
CA ILE A 227 16.44 10.68 -0.78
C ILE A 227 17.86 10.27 -0.37
N LEU A 228 18.57 9.55 -1.24
CA LEU A 228 19.86 8.93 -0.94
C LEU A 228 20.96 9.43 -1.90
N ASP A 229 22.12 9.76 -1.34
CA ASP A 229 23.39 9.97 -2.05
C ASP A 229 24.43 8.98 -1.49
N LYS A 230 24.92 8.06 -2.33
CA LYS A 230 25.81 6.92 -2.00
C LYS A 230 25.20 5.90 -1.02
N GLU A 231 25.96 5.37 -0.07
CA GLU A 231 25.51 4.37 0.90
C GLU A 231 24.81 5.00 2.12
N GLY A 232 24.18 6.18 1.96
CA GLY A 232 23.54 6.91 3.06
C GLY A 232 22.40 6.17 3.79
N PHE A 233 21.94 5.03 3.27
CA PHE A 233 20.88 4.21 3.85
C PHE A 233 21.29 3.51 5.16
N ASN A 234 22.58 3.23 5.37
CA ASN A 234 23.12 2.53 6.54
C ASN A 234 23.81 3.49 7.53
N ILE A 235 23.41 4.76 7.61
CA ILE A 235 23.94 5.69 8.62
C ILE A 235 23.28 5.37 9.97
N LEU A 236 24.09 5.03 10.96
CA LEU A 236 23.63 4.74 12.33
C LEU A 236 23.21 6.02 13.05
N LEU A 237 21.94 6.11 13.45
CA LEU A 237 21.41 7.27 14.19
C LEU A 237 21.39 7.01 15.69
N SER A 238 20.73 5.94 16.12
CA SER A 238 20.55 5.59 17.53
C SER A 238 20.73 4.09 17.76
N LEU A 239 20.92 3.73 19.03
CA LEU A 239 20.87 2.34 19.48
C LEU A 239 19.44 2.00 19.92
N ALA A 240 19.06 0.75 19.71
CA ALA A 240 17.84 0.18 20.27
C ALA A 240 18.17 -0.66 21.52
N PRO A 241 17.29 -0.69 22.53
CA PRO A 241 17.42 -1.60 23.65
C PRO A 241 17.47 -3.07 23.19
N VAL A 242 18.53 -3.80 23.51
CA VAL A 242 18.68 -5.23 23.15
C VAL A 242 18.15 -6.11 24.27
N ASN A 243 17.31 -7.09 23.94
CA ASN A 243 16.59 -7.96 24.89
C ASN A 243 15.69 -7.18 25.88
N ASP A 244 15.12 -6.05 25.44
CA ASP A 244 14.18 -5.29 26.25
C ASP A 244 12.80 -5.97 26.23
N PRO A 245 12.29 -6.44 27.38
CA PRO A 245 10.99 -7.09 27.45
C PRO A 245 9.85 -6.19 26.96
N GLU A 246 9.96 -4.86 27.11
CA GLU A 246 8.95 -3.91 26.65
C GLU A 246 8.92 -3.81 25.11
N LEU A 247 10.08 -3.81 24.45
CA LEU A 247 10.19 -3.81 22.99
C LEU A 247 9.65 -5.11 22.40
N GLU A 248 10.03 -6.26 22.95
CA GLU A 248 9.50 -7.55 22.52
C GLU A 248 7.98 -7.62 22.70
N PHE A 249 7.47 -7.11 23.83
CA PHE A 249 6.04 -7.05 24.08
C PHE A 249 5.34 -6.11 23.11
N ARG A 250 5.90 -4.94 22.80
CA ARG A 250 5.38 -4.04 21.76
C ARG A 250 5.28 -4.72 20.40
N GLN A 251 6.34 -5.38 19.95
CA GLN A 251 6.35 -6.12 18.68
C GLN A 251 5.27 -7.21 18.66
N LEU A 252 5.08 -7.89 19.78
CA LEU A 252 4.00 -8.86 19.95
C LEU A 252 2.62 -8.21 19.88
N VAL A 253 2.42 -7.06 20.54
CA VAL A 253 1.17 -6.30 20.44
C VAL A 253 0.91 -5.89 18.99
N GLU A 254 1.91 -5.35 18.27
CA GLU A 254 1.79 -4.96 16.86
C GLU A 254 1.38 -6.14 15.96
N GLN A 255 1.90 -7.34 16.23
CA GLN A 255 1.50 -8.56 15.53
C GLN A 255 0.03 -8.97 15.83
N TYR A 256 -0.47 -8.63 17.01
CA TYR A 256 -1.78 -9.08 17.51
C TYR A 256 -2.89 -8.04 17.30
N VAL A 257 -2.56 -6.79 17.00
CA VAL A 257 -3.51 -5.75 16.60
C VAL A 257 -4.02 -6.03 15.19
N TYR A 258 -5.34 -5.98 15.02
CA TYR A 258 -6.00 -6.13 13.72
C TYR A 258 -7.05 -5.02 13.58
N LEU A 259 -6.86 -4.15 12.57
CA LEU A 259 -7.74 -2.99 12.31
C LEU A 259 -7.99 -2.10 13.54
N GLY A 260 -7.01 -1.98 14.44
CA GLY A 260 -7.14 -1.19 15.68
C GLY A 260 -7.85 -1.89 16.83
N GLU A 261 -8.10 -3.20 16.71
CA GLU A 261 -8.70 -4.00 17.77
C GLU A 261 -7.81 -5.18 18.18
N ILE A 262 -7.92 -5.56 19.45
CA ILE A 262 -7.32 -6.75 20.02
C ILE A 262 -8.47 -7.61 20.56
N SER A 263 -8.70 -8.77 19.95
CA SER A 263 -9.76 -9.68 20.40
C SER A 263 -9.52 -10.19 21.82
N ASN A 264 -10.59 -10.60 22.53
CA ASN A 264 -10.50 -11.06 23.93
C ASN A 264 -9.45 -12.16 24.14
N TYR A 265 -9.40 -13.16 23.27
CA TYR A 265 -8.40 -14.25 23.37
C TYR A 265 -6.96 -13.75 23.16
N ARG A 266 -6.77 -12.75 22.28
CA ARG A 266 -5.45 -12.14 22.05
C ARG A 266 -5.05 -11.29 23.24
N ARG A 267 -6.01 -10.60 23.86
CA ARG A 267 -5.77 -9.84 25.07
C ARG A 267 -5.36 -10.74 26.23
N GLU A 268 -6.03 -11.88 26.39
CA GLU A 268 -5.63 -12.90 27.37
C GLU A 268 -4.22 -13.43 27.10
N PHE A 269 -3.88 -13.69 25.83
CA PHE A 269 -2.52 -14.08 25.46
C PHE A 269 -1.48 -12.99 25.77
N LEU A 270 -1.77 -11.73 25.45
CA LEU A 270 -0.87 -10.62 25.76
C LEU A 270 -0.68 -10.47 27.28
N ASN A 271 -1.74 -10.60 28.09
CA ASN A 271 -1.61 -10.57 29.55
C ASN A 271 -0.69 -11.70 30.06
N LEU A 272 -0.80 -12.91 29.52
CA LEU A 272 0.10 -14.02 29.88
C LEU A 272 1.56 -13.75 29.47
N GLU A 273 1.78 -13.18 28.28
CA GLU A 273 3.12 -12.86 27.78
C GLU A 273 3.75 -11.67 28.51
N GLN A 274 2.92 -10.71 28.95
CA GLN A 274 3.30 -9.63 29.85
C GLN A 274 3.78 -10.18 31.20
N GLU A 275 2.99 -11.04 31.86
CA GLU A 275 3.34 -11.64 33.14
C GLU A 275 4.66 -12.41 33.07
N LYS A 276 4.84 -13.21 32.01
CA LYS A 276 6.10 -13.96 31.78
C LYS A 276 7.33 -13.05 31.64
N ARG A 277 7.13 -11.83 31.14
CA ARG A 277 8.19 -10.83 30.92
C ARG A 277 8.39 -9.89 32.10
N GLY A 278 7.55 -9.98 33.14
CA GLY A 278 7.64 -9.13 34.32
C GLY A 278 7.32 -7.65 34.04
N ILE A 279 6.53 -7.36 33.00
CA ILE A 279 6.13 -6.00 32.64
C ILE A 279 4.98 -5.59 33.57
N LEU A 280 5.05 -4.38 34.13
CA LEU A 280 4.00 -3.82 34.97
C LEU A 280 2.70 -3.62 34.16
N ASP A 281 1.54 -3.88 34.77
CA ASP A 281 0.23 -3.74 34.11
C ASP A 281 0.04 -2.36 33.46
N GLU A 282 0.41 -1.30 34.18
CA GLU A 282 0.33 0.08 33.68
C GLU A 282 1.18 0.28 32.42
N LYS A 283 2.38 -0.32 32.40
CA LYS A 283 3.30 -0.20 31.26
C LYS A 283 2.85 -1.01 30.06
N ALA A 284 2.32 -2.21 30.31
CA ALA A 284 1.72 -3.04 29.26
C ALA A 284 0.53 -2.34 28.61
N GLU A 285 -0.32 -1.69 29.42
CA GLU A 285 -1.45 -0.91 28.95
C GLU A 285 -1.00 0.31 28.14
N GLU A 286 0.05 1.00 28.57
CA GLU A 286 0.67 2.11 27.83
C GLU A 286 1.16 1.65 26.44
N ILE A 287 1.88 0.52 26.38
CA ILE A 287 2.36 -0.07 25.12
C ILE A 287 1.18 -0.41 24.22
N ILE A 288 0.17 -1.12 24.73
CA ILE A 288 -1.02 -1.47 23.95
C ILE A 288 -1.73 -0.21 23.43
N ASN A 289 -1.93 0.79 24.28
CA ASN A 289 -2.57 2.02 23.90
C ASN A 289 -1.79 2.77 22.82
N SER A 290 -0.46 2.84 22.92
CA SER A 290 0.38 3.49 21.91
C SER A 290 0.34 2.78 20.56
N VAL A 291 0.34 1.44 20.53
CA VAL A 291 0.21 0.67 19.28
C VAL A 291 -1.17 0.85 18.64
N LEU A 292 -2.22 0.99 19.46
CA LEU A 292 -3.60 1.21 18.99
C LEU A 292 -3.89 2.66 18.60
N GLU A 293 -3.06 3.60 19.04
CA GLU A 293 -3.24 5.05 18.88
C GLU A 293 -3.44 5.49 17.42
N PRO A 294 -2.63 5.02 16.43
CA PRO A 294 -2.82 5.39 15.03
C PRO A 294 -4.20 5.00 14.50
N PHE A 295 -4.68 3.82 14.88
CA PHE A 295 -5.98 3.29 14.47
C PHE A 295 -7.13 4.05 15.10
N ARG A 296 -7.03 4.37 16.40
CA ARG A 296 -8.03 5.18 17.11
C ARG A 296 -8.13 6.59 16.50
N ARG A 297 -7.01 7.22 16.13
CA ARG A 297 -7.01 8.50 15.42
C ARG A 297 -7.75 8.41 14.08
N ARG A 298 -7.49 7.37 13.29
CA ARG A 298 -8.18 7.15 12.01
C ARG A 298 -9.68 6.97 12.20
N GLN A 299 -10.09 6.16 13.18
CA GLN A 299 -11.50 5.96 13.52
C GLN A 299 -12.17 7.27 13.97
N ALA A 300 -11.47 8.09 14.77
CA ALA A 300 -11.97 9.41 15.16
C ALA A 300 -12.15 10.35 13.95
N ASN A 301 -11.21 10.33 12.99
CA ASN A 301 -11.36 11.08 11.75
C ASN A 301 -12.54 10.59 10.91
N LEU A 302 -12.77 9.27 10.82
CA LEU A 302 -13.94 8.71 10.14
C LEU A 302 -15.25 9.14 10.81
N ALA A 303 -15.31 9.14 12.14
CA ALA A 303 -16.49 9.60 12.89
C ALA A 303 -16.75 11.10 12.68
N ARG A 304 -15.70 11.94 12.67
CA ARG A 304 -15.82 13.37 12.34
C ARG A 304 -16.36 13.57 10.93
N TYR A 305 -15.85 12.81 9.96
CA TYR A 305 -16.34 12.84 8.59
C TYR A 305 -17.82 12.48 8.52
N GLU A 306 -18.22 11.37 9.16
CA GLU A 306 -19.61 10.92 9.18
C GLU A 306 -20.55 11.98 9.75
N GLU A 307 -20.20 12.60 10.86
CA GLU A 307 -21.03 13.61 11.51
C GLU A 307 -21.20 14.85 10.61
N ALA A 308 -20.10 15.39 10.08
CA ALA A 308 -20.15 16.56 9.20
C ALA A 308 -20.91 16.26 7.89
N PHE A 309 -20.65 15.11 7.28
CA PHE A 309 -21.34 14.67 6.06
C PHE A 309 -22.85 14.49 6.31
N ARG A 310 -23.22 13.88 7.44
CA ARG A 310 -24.62 13.72 7.85
C ARG A 310 -25.33 15.05 8.03
N GLN A 311 -24.69 16.03 8.68
CA GLN A 311 -25.26 17.36 8.84
C GLN A 311 -25.53 18.04 7.49
N GLU A 312 -24.60 17.95 6.54
CA GLU A 312 -24.78 18.55 5.21
C GLU A 312 -25.87 17.84 4.39
N VAL A 313 -25.90 16.49 4.41
CA VAL A 313 -26.92 15.70 3.71
C VAL A 313 -28.32 15.90 4.32
N GLU A 314 -28.43 15.98 5.65
CA GLU A 314 -29.70 16.28 6.33
C GLU A 314 -30.18 17.72 6.05
N ARG A 315 -29.25 18.65 5.83
CA ARG A 315 -29.57 20.04 5.46
C ARG A 315 -30.07 20.14 4.02
N GLN A 316 -29.38 19.50 3.07
CA GLN A 316 -29.73 19.55 1.65
C GLN A 316 -29.15 18.34 0.91
N TYR A 317 -30.00 17.57 0.24
CA TYR A 317 -29.59 16.49 -0.64
C TYR A 317 -30.44 16.47 -1.93
N PRO A 318 -29.86 16.28 -3.13
CA PRO A 318 -28.42 16.13 -3.42
C PRO A 318 -27.59 17.36 -3.04
N LEU A 319 -26.33 17.14 -2.67
CA LEU A 319 -25.38 18.21 -2.37
C LEU A 319 -25.05 19.00 -3.66
N ASP A 320 -24.75 20.28 -3.53
CA ASP A 320 -24.23 21.05 -4.66
C ASP A 320 -22.73 20.78 -4.88
N ARG A 321 -22.26 21.05 -6.09
CA ARG A 321 -20.87 20.78 -6.50
C ARG A 321 -19.83 21.53 -5.65
N GLY A 322 -20.17 22.71 -5.14
CA GLY A 322 -19.28 23.47 -4.27
C GLY A 322 -19.06 22.73 -2.96
N MET A 323 -20.16 22.35 -2.30
CA MET A 323 -20.13 21.58 -1.07
C MET A 323 -19.48 20.20 -1.24
N GLU A 324 -19.73 19.51 -2.35
CA GLU A 324 -19.06 18.23 -2.66
C GLU A 324 -17.52 18.40 -2.74
N ASN A 325 -17.04 19.48 -3.36
CA ASN A 325 -15.61 19.78 -3.42
C ASN A 325 -15.06 20.16 -2.05
N ASP A 326 -15.75 21.00 -1.28
CA ASP A 326 -15.30 21.43 0.05
C ASP A 326 -15.20 20.24 1.02
N LEU A 327 -16.20 19.34 1.00
CA LEU A 327 -16.18 18.09 1.77
C LEU A 327 -15.05 17.17 1.33
N ARG A 328 -14.78 17.10 0.02
CA ARG A 328 -13.67 16.30 -0.52
C ARG A 328 -12.32 16.88 -0.11
N ASP A 329 -12.16 18.19 -0.15
CA ASP A 329 -10.93 18.86 0.27
C ASP A 329 -10.70 18.67 1.77
N TRP A 330 -11.74 18.84 2.59
CA TRP A 330 -11.65 18.58 4.03
C TRP A 330 -11.34 17.10 4.34
N GLN A 331 -12.02 16.17 3.68
CA GLN A 331 -11.76 14.73 3.79
C GLN A 331 -10.29 14.41 3.47
N GLN A 332 -9.79 14.91 2.35
CA GLN A 332 -8.49 14.52 1.83
C GLN A 332 -7.33 15.27 2.50
N PHE A 333 -7.46 16.57 2.71
CA PHE A 333 -6.38 17.43 3.20
C PHE A 333 -6.39 17.62 4.72
N VAL A 334 -7.56 17.59 5.36
CA VAL A 334 -7.66 17.78 6.82
C VAL A 334 -7.70 16.43 7.54
N LEU A 335 -8.63 15.55 7.15
CA LEU A 335 -8.82 14.26 7.80
C LEU A 335 -7.87 13.16 7.28
N GLY A 336 -7.32 13.34 6.07
CA GLY A 336 -6.41 12.38 5.45
C GLY A 336 -7.08 11.06 5.06
N LEU A 337 -8.39 11.05 4.83
CA LEU A 337 -9.17 9.85 4.53
C LEU A 337 -9.25 9.60 3.02
N GLU A 338 -9.10 8.34 2.62
CA GLU A 338 -9.29 7.92 1.23
C GLU A 338 -10.76 7.76 0.88
N ASP A 339 -11.07 7.93 -0.41
CA ASP A 339 -12.43 7.88 -0.94
C ASP A 339 -13.09 6.51 -0.63
N GLU A 340 -12.31 5.42 -0.60
CA GLU A 340 -12.80 4.07 -0.24
C GLU A 340 -13.32 3.99 1.21
N TYR A 341 -12.64 4.61 2.17
CA TYR A 341 -13.02 4.53 3.58
C TYR A 341 -14.30 5.32 3.90
N VAL A 342 -14.54 6.41 3.17
CA VAL A 342 -15.75 7.23 3.38
C VAL A 342 -16.93 6.77 2.52
N ALA A 343 -16.71 5.99 1.47
CA ALA A 343 -17.77 5.55 0.57
C ALA A 343 -18.88 4.79 1.31
N GLU A 344 -18.52 3.91 2.26
CA GLU A 344 -19.50 3.18 3.08
C GLU A 344 -20.30 4.12 4.00
N ILE A 345 -19.63 5.12 4.58
CA ILE A 345 -20.27 6.16 5.42
C ILE A 345 -21.24 6.97 4.57
N GLN A 346 -20.80 7.45 3.39
CA GLN A 346 -21.61 8.23 2.48
C GLN A 346 -22.88 7.45 2.07
N GLN A 347 -22.73 6.21 1.61
CA GLN A 347 -23.85 5.35 1.23
C GLN A 347 -24.81 5.10 2.39
N ARG A 348 -24.29 4.79 3.58
CA ARG A 348 -25.10 4.56 4.77
C ARG A 348 -25.91 5.80 5.13
N VAL A 349 -25.26 6.95 5.27
CA VAL A 349 -25.87 8.23 5.64
C VAL A 349 -26.92 8.65 4.61
N ILE A 350 -26.61 8.61 3.31
CA ILE A 350 -27.56 8.92 2.23
C ILE A 350 -28.78 8.01 2.34
N SER A 351 -28.59 6.69 2.47
CA SER A 351 -29.71 5.74 2.56
C SER A 351 -30.58 5.95 3.81
N GLU A 352 -29.99 6.39 4.93
CA GLU A 352 -30.71 6.70 6.17
C GLU A 352 -31.54 7.97 6.01
N VAL A 353 -31.00 9.01 5.38
CA VAL A 353 -31.71 10.28 5.14
C VAL A 353 -32.82 10.09 4.11
N GLU A 354 -32.57 9.38 3.00
CA GLU A 354 -33.61 9.03 2.01
C GLU A 354 -34.73 8.20 2.62
N LYS A 355 -34.41 7.22 3.50
CA LYS A 355 -35.43 6.46 4.24
C LYS A 355 -36.23 7.36 5.17
N LYS A 356 -35.60 8.28 5.90
CA LYS A 356 -36.30 9.24 6.76
C LYS A 356 -37.23 10.13 5.94
N GLN A 357 -36.75 10.69 4.82
CA GLN A 357 -37.53 11.54 3.90
C GLN A 357 -38.72 10.77 3.31
N ASN A 358 -38.48 9.56 2.79
CA ASN A 358 -39.53 8.67 2.29
C ASN A 358 -40.52 8.26 3.39
N LEU A 359 -40.09 8.04 4.64
CA LEU A 359 -41.01 7.77 5.76
C LEU A 359 -41.87 8.99 6.14
N THR A 360 -41.36 10.22 5.97
CA THR A 360 -42.17 11.45 6.07
C THR A 360 -43.16 11.58 4.92
N GLU A 361 -42.75 11.31 3.68
CA GLU A 361 -43.64 11.32 2.50
C GLU A 361 -44.67 10.19 2.57
N THR A 362 -44.28 8.99 3.01
CA THR A 362 -45.19 7.85 3.20
C THR A 362 -46.14 8.10 4.39
N LYS A 363 -45.77 8.90 5.40
CA LYS A 363 -46.70 9.36 6.43
C LYS A 363 -47.69 10.41 5.91
N LEU A 364 -47.29 11.23 4.94
CA LEU A 364 -48.16 12.16 4.21
C LEU A 364 -49.08 11.40 3.22
N GLU A 365 -48.58 10.34 2.59
CA GLU A 365 -49.31 9.50 1.64
C GLU A 365 -50.17 8.42 2.30
N ALA A 366 -49.81 7.87 3.47
CA ALA A 366 -50.65 6.93 4.23
C ALA A 366 -51.89 7.58 4.85
N ALA A 367 -52.01 8.91 4.79
CA ALA A 367 -53.28 9.62 4.98
C ALA A 367 -54.22 9.50 3.75
N SER A 368 -53.75 8.93 2.64
CA SER A 368 -54.46 8.73 1.39
C SER A 368 -54.29 7.29 0.90
N SER A 369 -55.34 6.49 1.11
CA SER A 369 -55.68 5.26 0.40
C SER A 369 -55.08 3.90 0.85
N GLN A 370 -55.98 2.91 0.84
CA GLN A 370 -55.87 1.55 1.40
C GLN A 370 -55.57 0.48 0.34
N ALA A 371 -54.93 -0.59 0.82
CA ALA A 371 -55.03 -2.01 0.45
C ALA A 371 -54.35 -2.53 -0.85
N THR A 372 -53.34 -3.40 -0.69
CA THR A 372 -53.42 -4.87 -0.92
C THR A 372 -52.09 -5.61 -0.60
N THR A 373 -52.23 -6.92 -0.35
CA THR A 373 -51.34 -7.92 0.31
C THR A 373 -50.15 -8.41 -0.55
N PRO A 374 -49.05 -8.99 0.04
CA PRO A 374 -47.77 -9.16 -0.65
C PRO A 374 -47.58 -10.53 -1.32
N SER A 375 -46.82 -10.53 -2.42
CA SER A 375 -46.38 -11.71 -3.18
C SER A 375 -44.90 -12.03 -2.89
N ASN A 376 -44.67 -13.31 -2.61
CA ASN A 376 -43.39 -13.98 -2.38
C ASN A 376 -42.44 -13.85 -3.59
N LYS A 377 -41.21 -13.33 -3.42
CA LYS A 377 -40.17 -13.38 -4.46
C LYS A 377 -38.78 -13.75 -3.90
N SER A 378 -38.22 -14.72 -4.61
CA SER A 378 -36.88 -15.30 -4.54
C SER A 378 -35.76 -14.27 -4.32
N THR A 379 -34.88 -14.56 -3.36
CA THR A 379 -33.71 -13.74 -2.99
C THR A 379 -32.53 -14.02 -3.93
N SER A 380 -32.45 -13.33 -5.06
CA SER A 380 -31.16 -13.15 -5.77
C SER A 380 -30.41 -11.99 -5.11
N GLN A 381 -29.15 -12.20 -4.68
CA GLN A 381 -28.30 -11.10 -4.21
C GLN A 381 -28.19 -10.02 -5.31
N PRO A 382 -28.38 -8.73 -4.98
CA PRO A 382 -28.22 -7.66 -5.95
C PRO A 382 -26.76 -7.56 -6.42
N LEU A 383 -26.56 -7.44 -7.74
CA LEU A 383 -25.26 -7.16 -8.31
C LEU A 383 -24.96 -5.66 -8.20
N HIS A 384 -23.76 -5.34 -7.77
CA HIS A 384 -23.21 -4.00 -7.74
C HIS A 384 -22.44 -3.71 -9.02
N VAL A 385 -22.36 -2.44 -9.42
CA VAL A 385 -21.53 -1.98 -10.53
C VAL A 385 -20.31 -1.27 -9.97
N PHE A 386 -19.14 -1.52 -10.54
CA PHE A 386 -17.95 -0.71 -10.30
C PHE A 386 -17.33 -0.28 -11.62
N GLU A 387 -16.80 0.94 -11.63
CA GLU A 387 -16.12 1.51 -12.77
C GLU A 387 -14.60 1.46 -12.57
N PHE A 388 -13.87 1.35 -13.67
CA PHE A 388 -12.42 1.26 -13.68
C PHE A 388 -11.86 1.65 -15.06
N ASP A 389 -10.58 1.95 -15.11
CA ASP A 389 -9.88 2.23 -16.36
C ASP A 389 -9.14 0.97 -16.84
N VAL A 390 -9.41 0.57 -18.09
CA VAL A 390 -8.65 -0.47 -18.79
C VAL A 390 -7.43 0.19 -19.41
N VAL A 391 -6.24 -0.26 -19.02
CA VAL A 391 -4.97 0.29 -19.52
C VAL A 391 -4.41 -0.61 -20.61
N THR A 392 -3.89 -0.01 -21.69
CA THR A 392 -3.18 -0.68 -22.78
C THR A 392 -1.87 0.06 -23.10
N VAL A 393 -0.85 -0.67 -23.54
CA VAL A 393 0.43 -0.10 -23.99
C VAL A 393 0.29 0.26 -25.47
N ALA A 394 0.29 1.56 -25.78
CA ALA A 394 0.07 2.07 -27.12
C ALA A 394 1.37 2.09 -27.96
N ASP A 395 2.48 2.53 -27.36
CA ASP A 395 3.78 2.61 -28.02
C ASP A 395 4.93 2.64 -27.00
N ILE A 396 6.15 2.29 -27.43
CA ILE A 396 7.38 2.43 -26.64
C ILE A 396 8.24 3.54 -27.27
N GLN A 397 8.27 4.70 -26.63
CA GLN A 397 9.06 5.84 -27.11
C GLN A 397 10.45 5.87 -26.50
N GLN A 398 11.44 6.24 -27.30
CA GLN A 398 12.79 6.53 -26.84
C GLN A 398 12.86 7.99 -26.42
N SER A 399 13.15 8.25 -25.14
CA SER A 399 13.33 9.61 -24.63
C SER A 399 14.77 10.11 -24.86
N GLY A 400 14.99 11.43 -24.92
CA GLY A 400 16.32 12.06 -24.91
C GLY A 400 16.83 12.62 -26.27
N TRP A 401 17.61 13.70 -26.19
CA TRP A 401 18.30 14.30 -27.34
C TRP A 401 19.34 13.31 -27.90
N LEU A 402 19.33 13.06 -29.22
CA LEU A 402 20.23 12.14 -29.92
C LEU A 402 20.13 10.64 -29.54
N GLY A 403 19.02 10.19 -28.92
CA GLY A 403 18.76 8.76 -28.69
C GLY A 403 19.46 8.14 -27.47
N LEU A 404 19.97 8.96 -26.55
CA LEU A 404 20.68 8.54 -25.34
C LEU A 404 19.80 8.39 -24.08
N GLY A 405 18.49 8.66 -24.14
CA GLY A 405 17.60 8.47 -23.00
C GLY A 405 16.89 7.10 -22.99
N GLY A 406 16.27 6.78 -21.87
CA GLY A 406 15.59 5.49 -21.65
C GLY A 406 14.33 5.32 -22.50
N LYS A 407 13.97 4.06 -22.77
CA LYS A 407 12.67 3.69 -23.35
C LYS A 407 11.57 3.89 -22.30
N ARG A 408 10.43 4.49 -22.67
CA ARG A 408 9.25 4.64 -21.81
C ARG A 408 7.99 4.20 -22.55
N ALA A 409 7.13 3.45 -21.88
CA ALA A 409 5.85 3.04 -22.43
C ALA A 409 4.86 4.20 -22.37
N GLN A 410 4.20 4.50 -23.49
CA GLN A 410 2.98 5.28 -23.51
C GLN A 410 1.80 4.36 -23.29
N VAL A 411 0.94 4.73 -22.35
CA VAL A 411 -0.26 3.98 -22.02
C VAL A 411 -1.51 4.75 -22.42
N LYS A 412 -2.53 4.02 -22.87
CA LYS A 412 -3.87 4.53 -23.12
C LYS A 412 -4.81 3.92 -22.09
N SER A 413 -5.69 4.74 -21.52
CA SER A 413 -6.77 4.29 -20.63
C SER A 413 -8.14 4.51 -21.28
N ASP A 414 -9.01 3.52 -21.15
CA ASP A 414 -10.42 3.59 -21.54
C ASP A 414 -11.31 3.19 -20.35
N ARG A 415 -12.30 4.02 -20.01
CA ARG A 415 -13.21 3.77 -18.88
C ARG A 415 -14.14 2.61 -19.20
N SER A 416 -14.30 1.69 -18.26
CA SER A 416 -15.16 0.53 -18.34
C SER A 416 -15.91 0.31 -17.02
N GLN A 417 -16.84 -0.63 -17.02
CA GLN A 417 -17.61 -1.02 -15.84
C GLN A 417 -17.84 -2.54 -15.84
N ALA A 418 -17.94 -3.12 -14.65
CA ALA A 418 -18.31 -4.52 -14.48
C ALA A 418 -19.27 -4.69 -13.31
N GLN A 419 -20.06 -5.77 -13.36
CA GLN A 419 -20.96 -6.17 -12.29
C GLN A 419 -20.26 -7.15 -11.35
N PHE A 420 -20.58 -7.11 -10.06
CA PHE A 420 -20.03 -8.02 -9.06
C PHE A 420 -20.97 -8.19 -7.87
N PHE A 421 -20.77 -9.24 -7.09
CA PHE A 421 -21.30 -9.32 -5.73
C PHE A 421 -20.15 -9.50 -4.73
N LYS A 422 -20.43 -9.27 -3.44
CA LYS A 422 -19.46 -9.50 -2.36
C LYS A 422 -19.95 -10.67 -1.50
N GLU A 423 -19.12 -11.69 -1.31
CA GLU A 423 -19.27 -12.54 -0.13
C GLU A 423 -18.75 -11.80 1.08
N ASN A 424 -19.57 -11.73 2.13
CA ASN A 424 -19.21 -11.06 3.35
C ASN A 424 -18.92 -12.10 4.43
N PHE A 425 -17.71 -12.08 4.98
CA PHE A 425 -17.29 -12.97 6.05
C PHE A 425 -17.42 -12.33 7.46
N GLY A 426 -17.94 -11.09 7.54
CA GLY A 426 -17.94 -10.26 8.73
C GLY A 426 -16.65 -9.46 8.88
N ASN A 427 -16.66 -8.48 9.80
CA ASN A 427 -15.49 -7.66 10.18
C ASN A 427 -14.82 -6.95 8.98
N GLY A 428 -15.60 -6.52 7.99
CA GLY A 428 -15.11 -5.82 6.79
C GLY A 428 -14.39 -6.71 5.77
N ILE A 429 -14.25 -8.01 6.03
CA ILE A 429 -13.57 -8.93 5.10
C ILE A 429 -14.58 -9.39 4.05
N THR A 430 -14.32 -9.02 2.80
CA THR A 430 -15.17 -9.43 1.68
C THR A 430 -14.37 -10.09 0.56
N LEU A 431 -15.03 -10.98 -0.17
CA LEU A 431 -14.54 -11.55 -1.42
C LEU A 431 -15.45 -11.06 -2.56
N ALA A 432 -14.92 -10.14 -3.37
CA ALA A 432 -15.61 -9.60 -4.53
C ALA A 432 -15.55 -10.58 -5.70
N MET A 433 -16.71 -10.95 -6.22
CA MET A 433 -16.90 -11.91 -7.30
C MET A 433 -17.49 -11.19 -8.52
N VAL A 434 -16.67 -10.99 -9.55
CA VAL A 434 -17.01 -10.25 -10.77
C VAL A 434 -17.78 -11.15 -11.73
N ALA A 435 -18.85 -10.63 -12.31
CA ALA A 435 -19.66 -11.28 -13.32
C ALA A 435 -18.89 -11.33 -14.64
N ILE A 436 -18.53 -12.54 -15.06
CA ILE A 436 -17.84 -12.78 -16.33
C ILE A 436 -18.88 -13.18 -17.37
N PRO A 437 -19.04 -12.40 -18.46
CA PRO A 437 -20.02 -12.71 -19.49
C PRO A 437 -19.64 -13.99 -20.21
N GLY A 438 -20.62 -14.84 -20.52
CA GLY A 438 -20.38 -16.01 -21.38
C GLY A 438 -20.05 -15.57 -22.80
N GLY A 439 -19.26 -16.38 -23.51
CA GLY A 439 -18.79 -16.02 -24.84
C GLY A 439 -17.95 -17.13 -25.48
N LYS A 440 -17.48 -16.85 -26.71
CA LYS A 440 -16.56 -17.70 -27.43
C LYS A 440 -15.21 -17.01 -27.55
N PHE A 441 -14.13 -17.78 -27.43
CA PHE A 441 -12.79 -17.29 -27.68
C PHE A 441 -11.89 -18.37 -28.26
N ILE A 442 -10.77 -17.95 -28.84
CA ILE A 442 -9.71 -18.85 -29.28
C ILE A 442 -8.73 -19.05 -28.13
N MET A 443 -8.67 -20.27 -27.60
CA MET A 443 -7.77 -20.66 -26.53
C MET A 443 -6.43 -21.13 -27.11
N GLY A 444 -5.32 -20.73 -26.47
CA GLY A 444 -3.97 -21.08 -26.87
C GLY A 444 -3.25 -20.00 -27.70
N SER A 445 -2.01 -20.29 -28.08
CA SER A 445 -1.10 -19.34 -28.72
C SER A 445 -1.08 -19.46 -30.25
N PRO A 446 -1.07 -18.34 -31.00
CA PRO A 446 -1.00 -18.36 -32.45
C PRO A 446 0.32 -18.93 -32.95
N THR A 447 0.37 -19.24 -34.25
CA THR A 447 1.62 -19.69 -34.89
C THR A 447 2.68 -18.61 -34.79
N GLY A 448 3.88 -18.96 -34.33
CA GLY A 448 4.98 -18.01 -34.12
C GLY A 448 5.05 -17.42 -32.70
N GLU A 449 4.02 -17.64 -31.87
CA GLU A 449 4.02 -17.29 -30.45
C GLU A 449 3.97 -18.56 -29.58
N GLY A 450 4.56 -18.50 -28.38
CA GLY A 450 4.40 -19.51 -27.35
C GLY A 450 5.08 -20.86 -27.63
N PHE A 451 4.66 -21.87 -26.87
CA PHE A 451 5.23 -23.22 -26.90
C PHE A 451 4.20 -24.26 -27.37
N ASP A 452 4.65 -25.47 -27.73
CA ASP A 452 3.76 -26.55 -28.23
C ASP A 452 2.67 -26.96 -27.23
N LYS A 453 2.92 -26.78 -25.94
CA LYS A 453 1.93 -27.00 -24.87
C LYS A 453 0.72 -26.08 -24.94
N GLU A 454 0.83 -24.96 -25.65
CA GLU A 454 -0.20 -23.92 -25.80
C GLU A 454 -0.98 -24.08 -27.11
N ARG A 455 -0.80 -25.22 -27.79
CA ARG A 455 -1.33 -25.53 -29.13
C ARG A 455 -2.07 -26.87 -29.13
N PRO A 456 -2.92 -27.15 -30.14
CA PRO A 456 -3.39 -26.23 -31.17
C PRO A 456 -4.31 -25.15 -30.59
N GLN A 457 -4.40 -24.01 -31.28
CA GLN A 457 -5.49 -23.08 -31.03
C GLN A 457 -6.83 -23.74 -31.36
N HIS A 458 -7.81 -23.54 -30.48
CA HIS A 458 -9.14 -24.10 -30.65
C HIS A 458 -10.19 -23.15 -30.07
N GLU A 459 -11.41 -23.18 -30.62
CA GLU A 459 -12.53 -22.38 -30.13
C GLU A 459 -13.11 -23.03 -28.87
N VAL A 460 -13.33 -22.22 -27.83
CA VAL A 460 -13.98 -22.65 -26.58
C VAL A 460 -15.16 -21.73 -26.30
N THR A 461 -16.30 -22.32 -25.94
CA THR A 461 -17.50 -21.61 -25.49
C THR A 461 -17.57 -21.63 -23.97
N VAL A 462 -17.43 -20.48 -23.33
CA VAL A 462 -17.49 -20.31 -21.87
C VAL A 462 -18.88 -19.82 -21.47
N GLN A 463 -19.50 -20.48 -20.51
CA GLN A 463 -20.78 -20.05 -19.93
C GLN A 463 -20.58 -18.86 -18.98
N PRO A 464 -21.60 -18.01 -18.75
CA PRO A 464 -21.51 -16.96 -17.74
C PRO A 464 -21.22 -17.55 -16.35
N PHE A 465 -20.29 -16.92 -15.63
CA PHE A 465 -19.89 -17.35 -14.30
C PHE A 465 -19.37 -16.15 -13.50
N PHE A 466 -19.04 -16.36 -12.24
CA PHE A 466 -18.39 -15.35 -11.42
C PHE A 466 -16.96 -15.77 -11.09
N MET A 467 -16.03 -14.81 -11.10
CA MET A 467 -14.63 -15.02 -10.75
C MET A 467 -14.17 -13.99 -9.72
N GLY A 468 -13.29 -14.40 -8.81
CA GLY A 468 -12.68 -13.49 -7.84
C GLY A 468 -12.01 -12.30 -8.55
N LYS A 469 -12.38 -11.08 -8.12
CA LYS A 469 -11.82 -9.82 -8.63
C LYS A 469 -10.29 -9.81 -8.59
N PHE A 470 -9.76 -10.43 -7.55
CA PHE A 470 -8.34 -10.57 -7.22
C PHE A 470 -7.98 -12.04 -7.02
N GLN A 471 -6.68 -12.34 -6.93
CA GLN A 471 -6.24 -13.55 -6.24
C GLN A 471 -6.76 -13.57 -4.80
N VAL A 472 -6.96 -14.78 -4.23
CA VAL A 472 -7.38 -14.90 -2.83
C VAL A 472 -6.31 -14.27 -1.95
N THR A 473 -6.71 -13.32 -1.09
CA THR A 473 -5.78 -12.62 -0.21
C THR A 473 -5.46 -13.44 1.03
N GLN A 474 -4.38 -13.10 1.73
CA GLN A 474 -4.00 -13.76 2.98
C GLN A 474 -5.08 -13.63 4.07
N VAL A 475 -5.78 -12.49 4.14
CA VAL A 475 -6.89 -12.29 5.08
C VAL A 475 -8.11 -13.15 4.73
N GLN A 476 -8.43 -13.28 3.43
CA GLN A 476 -9.50 -14.16 2.96
C GLN A 476 -9.16 -15.63 3.22
N TRP A 477 -7.92 -16.03 2.92
CA TRP A 477 -7.38 -17.36 3.23
C TRP A 477 -7.57 -17.72 4.68
N LYS A 478 -7.05 -16.88 5.58
CA LYS A 478 -7.10 -17.10 7.03
C LYS A 478 -8.53 -17.25 7.53
N THR A 479 -9.44 -16.43 7.00
CA THR A 479 -10.86 -16.47 7.35
C THR A 479 -11.47 -17.82 7.01
N VAL A 480 -11.28 -18.30 5.77
CA VAL A 480 -11.84 -19.57 5.32
C VAL A 480 -11.10 -20.77 5.93
N ALA A 481 -9.79 -20.67 6.17
CA ALA A 481 -9.00 -21.70 6.85
C ALA A 481 -9.42 -21.94 8.31
N ASN A 482 -10.12 -20.98 8.93
CA ASN A 482 -10.71 -21.13 10.26
C ASN A 482 -12.15 -21.67 10.24
N LEU A 483 -12.79 -21.77 9.07
CA LEU A 483 -14.10 -22.41 8.96
C LEU A 483 -13.99 -23.93 9.19
N PRO A 484 -15.09 -24.61 9.56
CA PRO A 484 -15.07 -26.05 9.80
C PRO A 484 -14.47 -26.83 8.63
N ARG A 485 -13.51 -27.71 8.96
CA ARG A 485 -12.85 -28.58 8.00
C ARG A 485 -13.85 -29.37 7.14
N VAL A 486 -13.56 -29.49 5.85
CA VAL A 486 -14.27 -30.36 4.92
C VAL A 486 -13.51 -31.66 4.72
N ASN A 487 -12.33 -31.61 4.10
CA ASN A 487 -11.54 -32.78 3.72
C ASN A 487 -10.18 -32.80 4.44
N ARG A 488 -9.50 -31.65 4.56
CA ARG A 488 -8.15 -31.53 5.15
C ARG A 488 -7.96 -30.28 6.00
N ASP A 489 -6.93 -30.30 6.84
CA ASP A 489 -6.55 -29.15 7.67
C ASP A 489 -5.81 -28.11 6.81
N LEU A 490 -6.07 -26.83 7.08
CA LEU A 490 -5.40 -25.71 6.41
C LEU A 490 -4.56 -24.95 7.44
N LYS A 491 -3.31 -24.64 7.09
CA LYS A 491 -2.48 -23.73 7.89
C LYS A 491 -3.04 -22.31 7.72
N PRO A 492 -3.42 -21.59 8.80
CA PRO A 492 -4.08 -20.28 8.64
C PRO A 492 -3.17 -19.15 8.11
N ASN A 493 -1.85 -19.27 8.24
CA ASN A 493 -0.90 -18.25 7.78
C ASN A 493 0.27 -18.87 6.99
N PRO A 494 0.02 -19.49 5.81
CA PRO A 494 1.02 -20.30 5.11
C PRO A 494 2.05 -19.44 4.35
N SER A 495 1.67 -18.24 3.93
CA SER A 495 2.42 -17.42 2.97
C SER A 495 3.78 -16.97 3.49
N TYR A 496 4.77 -16.96 2.62
CA TYR A 496 6.12 -16.48 2.88
C TYR A 496 6.17 -14.95 3.03
N PHE A 497 5.66 -14.21 2.03
CA PHE A 497 5.56 -12.75 2.08
C PHE A 497 4.36 -12.34 2.92
N LYS A 498 4.51 -11.41 3.85
CA LYS A 498 3.43 -11.08 4.81
C LYS A 498 2.69 -9.80 4.43
N GLY A 499 1.36 -9.87 4.50
CA GLY A 499 0.46 -8.72 4.34
C GLY A 499 -0.96 -9.16 4.04
N ASN A 500 -1.94 -8.62 4.75
CA ASN A 500 -3.34 -9.06 4.67
C ASN A 500 -3.90 -9.04 3.24
N ASP A 501 -3.57 -7.99 2.49
CA ASP A 501 -4.06 -7.75 1.12
C ASP A 501 -3.13 -8.32 0.04
N ARG A 502 -2.05 -9.00 0.42
CA ARG A 502 -1.22 -9.75 -0.53
C ARG A 502 -1.94 -11.04 -0.92
N PRO A 503 -1.67 -11.60 -2.12
CA PRO A 503 -2.18 -12.92 -2.46
C PRO A 503 -1.66 -13.95 -1.44
N VAL A 504 -2.50 -14.92 -1.12
CA VAL A 504 -2.05 -16.11 -0.42
C VAL A 504 -1.14 -16.89 -1.37
N GLU A 505 0.06 -17.18 -0.91
CA GLU A 505 0.99 -18.12 -1.53
C GLU A 505 1.48 -19.16 -0.52
N THR A 506 2.32 -20.10 -0.98
CA THR A 506 2.73 -21.29 -0.22
C THR A 506 1.52 -22.17 0.11
N VAL A 507 0.63 -22.33 -0.88
CA VAL A 507 -0.54 -23.20 -0.79
C VAL A 507 -0.52 -24.22 -1.94
N SER A 508 -0.76 -25.48 -1.61
CA SER A 508 -0.84 -26.54 -2.60
C SER A 508 -2.18 -26.50 -3.35
N TRP A 509 -2.29 -27.20 -4.48
CA TRP A 509 -3.55 -27.31 -5.21
C TRP A 509 -4.66 -27.90 -4.32
N TYR A 510 -4.27 -28.89 -3.51
CA TYR A 510 -5.13 -29.52 -2.52
C TYR A 510 -5.65 -28.54 -1.46
N ASP A 511 -4.80 -27.63 -0.99
CA ASP A 511 -5.20 -26.62 -0.01
C ASP A 511 -6.18 -25.61 -0.63
N ALA A 512 -5.95 -25.23 -1.90
CA ALA A 512 -6.84 -24.34 -2.64
C ALA A 512 -8.22 -24.96 -2.90
N VAL A 513 -8.30 -26.27 -3.17
CA VAL A 513 -9.57 -27.01 -3.28
C VAL A 513 -10.29 -27.06 -1.93
N GLU A 514 -9.58 -27.36 -0.83
CA GLU A 514 -10.18 -27.35 0.51
C GLU A 514 -10.74 -25.97 0.89
N PHE A 515 -10.04 -24.89 0.51
CA PHE A 515 -10.54 -23.53 0.68
C PHE A 515 -11.88 -23.36 -0.05
N CYS A 516 -11.97 -23.80 -1.31
CA CYS A 516 -13.20 -23.74 -2.10
C CYS A 516 -14.33 -24.57 -1.47
N ASP A 517 -14.03 -25.76 -0.95
CA ASP A 517 -15.00 -26.64 -0.29
C ASP A 517 -15.56 -26.01 0.98
N ARG A 518 -14.69 -25.43 1.82
CA ARG A 518 -15.09 -24.71 3.05
C ARG A 518 -15.95 -23.50 2.73
N LEU A 519 -15.52 -22.70 1.76
CA LEU A 519 -16.26 -21.54 1.30
C LEU A 519 -17.63 -21.94 0.75
N SER A 520 -17.70 -23.03 0.00
CA SER A 520 -18.95 -23.56 -0.54
C SER A 520 -19.93 -23.97 0.55
N ARG A 521 -19.43 -24.70 1.55
CA ARG A 521 -20.22 -25.14 2.70
C ARG A 521 -20.74 -23.96 3.53
N HIS A 522 -19.93 -22.93 3.69
CA HIS A 522 -20.29 -21.75 4.48
C HIS A 522 -21.31 -20.85 3.78
N THR A 523 -21.19 -20.67 2.47
CA THR A 523 -22.04 -19.75 1.69
C THR A 523 -23.24 -20.44 1.06
N ASN A 524 -23.29 -21.77 1.08
CA ASN A 524 -24.25 -22.59 0.34
C ASN A 524 -24.23 -22.30 -1.18
N LYS A 525 -23.07 -21.93 -1.72
CA LYS A 525 -22.81 -21.73 -3.15
C LYS A 525 -21.68 -22.65 -3.60
N GLN A 526 -21.61 -22.96 -4.88
CA GLN A 526 -20.59 -23.89 -5.41
C GLN A 526 -19.34 -23.10 -5.84
N TYR A 527 -18.43 -22.89 -4.89
CA TYR A 527 -17.10 -22.33 -5.13
C TYR A 527 -16.11 -23.41 -5.56
N ARG A 528 -15.24 -23.06 -6.51
CA ARG A 528 -14.22 -23.96 -7.07
C ARG A 528 -13.05 -23.16 -7.62
N LEU A 529 -11.98 -23.85 -7.96
CA LEU A 529 -10.97 -23.30 -8.87
C LEU A 529 -11.59 -23.08 -10.27
N PRO A 530 -11.16 -22.05 -11.02
CA PRO A 530 -11.54 -21.89 -12.42
C PRO A 530 -11.00 -23.07 -13.23
N SER A 531 -11.69 -23.42 -14.32
CA SER A 531 -11.05 -24.23 -15.35
C SER A 531 -9.94 -23.44 -16.03
N GLU A 532 -9.02 -24.14 -16.66
CA GLU A 532 -7.96 -23.55 -17.46
C GLU A 532 -8.55 -22.64 -18.56
N ALA A 533 -9.64 -23.09 -19.19
CA ALA A 533 -10.35 -22.35 -20.22
C ALA A 533 -11.04 -21.09 -19.68
N GLU A 534 -11.71 -21.18 -18.53
CA GLU A 534 -12.30 -20.02 -17.87
C GLU A 534 -11.26 -18.98 -17.47
N TRP A 535 -10.10 -19.44 -16.96
CA TRP A 535 -8.99 -18.57 -16.61
C TRP A 535 -8.45 -17.81 -17.81
N GLU A 536 -8.18 -18.49 -18.93
CA GLU A 536 -7.64 -17.83 -20.12
C GLU A 536 -8.65 -16.87 -20.75
N TYR A 537 -9.91 -17.27 -20.84
CA TYR A 537 -11.00 -16.43 -21.33
C TYR A 537 -11.09 -15.14 -20.52
N ALA A 538 -11.09 -15.30 -19.19
CA ALA A 538 -11.18 -14.19 -18.25
C ALA A 538 -9.93 -13.30 -18.29
N CYS A 539 -8.73 -13.87 -18.46
CA CYS A 539 -7.47 -13.15 -18.60
C CYS A 539 -7.45 -12.28 -19.87
N ARG A 540 -7.87 -12.86 -21.00
CA ARG A 540 -7.91 -12.19 -22.31
C ARG A 540 -8.93 -11.06 -22.36
N ALA A 541 -10.09 -11.23 -21.72
CA ALA A 541 -11.17 -10.24 -21.70
C ALA A 541 -11.49 -9.65 -23.08
N GLY A 542 -11.50 -10.51 -24.12
CA GLY A 542 -11.78 -10.13 -25.51
C GLY A 542 -10.56 -9.81 -26.36
N THR A 543 -9.36 -9.70 -25.80
CA THR A 543 -8.12 -9.46 -26.55
C THR A 543 -7.55 -10.75 -27.16
N THR A 544 -6.89 -10.60 -28.31
CA THR A 544 -6.16 -11.68 -29.00
C THR A 544 -4.64 -11.55 -28.87
N THR A 545 -4.16 -10.47 -28.27
CA THR A 545 -2.76 -10.17 -28.02
C THR A 545 -2.17 -11.08 -26.93
N PRO A 546 -0.83 -11.11 -26.75
CA PRO A 546 -0.19 -11.90 -25.69
C PRO A 546 -0.64 -11.51 -24.26
N PHE A 547 -1.00 -10.24 -24.06
CA PHE A 547 -1.49 -9.70 -22.79
C PHE A 547 -2.75 -8.85 -23.02
N HIS A 548 -3.59 -8.67 -22.01
CA HIS A 548 -4.73 -7.74 -22.13
C HIS A 548 -4.28 -6.27 -22.27
N PHE A 549 -3.03 -5.98 -21.91
CA PHE A 549 -2.37 -4.69 -22.12
C PHE A 549 -1.93 -4.46 -23.58
N GLY A 550 -1.99 -5.48 -24.44
CA GLY A 550 -1.54 -5.41 -25.83
C GLY A 550 -0.34 -6.34 -26.10
N GLU A 551 0.56 -5.88 -26.98
CA GLU A 551 1.72 -6.67 -27.45
C GLU A 551 2.85 -6.80 -26.41
N THR A 552 2.80 -6.04 -25.31
CA THR A 552 3.81 -6.07 -24.27
C THR A 552 3.27 -5.64 -22.90
N ILE A 553 4.11 -5.80 -21.87
CA ILE A 553 3.88 -5.39 -20.47
C ILE A 553 5.14 -4.71 -19.92
N THR A 554 4.96 -3.89 -18.89
CA THR A 554 6.05 -3.25 -18.12
C THR A 554 5.87 -3.51 -16.64
N THR A 555 6.91 -3.26 -15.84
CA THR A 555 6.87 -3.43 -14.37
C THR A 555 5.96 -2.43 -13.66
N ASP A 556 5.51 -1.38 -14.36
CA ASP A 556 4.53 -0.41 -13.85
C ASP A 556 3.09 -0.93 -13.96
N LEU A 557 2.87 -1.96 -14.80
CA LEU A 557 1.57 -2.56 -15.08
C LEU A 557 1.45 -3.99 -14.52
N VAL A 558 2.58 -4.67 -14.29
CA VAL A 558 2.61 -6.08 -13.90
C VAL A 558 3.76 -6.34 -12.93
N ASN A 559 3.55 -7.17 -11.91
CA ASN A 559 4.61 -7.63 -11.01
C ASN A 559 5.26 -8.93 -11.52
N TYR A 560 6.47 -8.83 -12.08
CA TYR A 560 7.28 -9.93 -12.62
C TYR A 560 8.79 -9.62 -12.48
N ASP A 561 9.68 -10.49 -12.98
CA ASP A 561 11.12 -10.20 -13.01
C ASP A 561 11.47 -9.10 -14.03
N GLY A 562 11.54 -7.87 -13.52
CA GLY A 562 11.87 -6.65 -14.27
C GLY A 562 13.25 -6.61 -14.92
N ASN A 563 14.14 -7.58 -14.65
CA ASN A 563 15.42 -7.68 -15.35
C ASN A 563 15.28 -8.13 -16.81
N TYR A 564 14.11 -8.65 -17.18
CA TYR A 564 13.78 -9.16 -18.50
C TYR A 564 12.64 -8.37 -19.13
N THR A 565 12.56 -8.40 -20.46
CA THR A 565 11.57 -7.63 -21.24
C THR A 565 10.83 -8.56 -22.19
N TYR A 566 9.65 -8.13 -22.63
CA TYR A 566 8.92 -8.79 -23.69
C TYR A 566 8.75 -7.84 -24.86
N GLY A 567 9.19 -8.23 -26.05
CA GLY A 567 9.26 -7.30 -27.18
C GLY A 567 10.13 -6.08 -26.85
N ASP A 568 9.65 -4.89 -27.18
CA ASP A 568 10.41 -3.64 -27.07
C ASP A 568 10.36 -2.93 -25.72
N ALA A 569 9.65 -3.48 -24.73
CA ALA A 569 9.50 -2.88 -23.40
C ALA A 569 10.85 -2.58 -22.73
N PRO A 570 10.95 -1.49 -21.93
CA PRO A 570 12.11 -1.24 -21.09
C PRO A 570 12.23 -2.28 -19.98
N LYS A 571 13.47 -2.50 -19.50
CA LYS A 571 13.69 -3.15 -18.21
C LYS A 571 13.13 -2.26 -17.09
N GLY A 572 12.73 -2.89 -16.00
CA GLY A 572 12.12 -2.20 -14.88
C GLY A 572 12.48 -2.81 -13.53
N GLU A 573 11.70 -2.47 -12.51
CA GLU A 573 11.93 -2.91 -11.14
C GLU A 573 11.65 -4.41 -11.00
N TYR A 574 12.65 -5.18 -10.56
CA TYR A 574 12.43 -6.53 -10.06
C TYR A 574 12.19 -6.50 -8.55
N ARG A 575 10.91 -6.56 -8.16
CA ARG A 575 10.48 -6.38 -6.76
C ARG A 575 10.91 -7.51 -5.83
N GLN A 576 11.17 -8.70 -6.37
CA GLN A 576 11.57 -9.89 -5.60
C GLN A 576 10.57 -10.32 -4.51
N GLN A 577 9.31 -9.89 -4.63
CA GLN A 577 8.23 -10.20 -3.72
C GLN A 577 6.86 -10.01 -4.39
N THR A 578 5.81 -10.55 -3.78
CA THR A 578 4.43 -10.24 -4.16
C THR A 578 4.11 -8.75 -3.95
N THR A 579 2.99 -8.28 -4.46
CA THR A 579 2.41 -6.96 -4.17
C THR A 579 1.00 -7.15 -3.62
N PRO A 580 0.43 -6.17 -2.88
CA PRO A 580 -1.00 -6.18 -2.58
C PRO A 580 -1.82 -6.39 -3.85
N VAL A 581 -2.89 -7.18 -3.76
CA VAL A 581 -3.77 -7.40 -4.91
C VAL A 581 -4.40 -6.07 -5.35
N GLY A 582 -4.61 -5.91 -6.65
CA GLY A 582 -5.17 -4.67 -7.19
C GLY A 582 -4.19 -3.50 -7.28
N SER A 583 -2.89 -3.72 -7.06
CA SER A 583 -1.85 -2.67 -7.22
C SER A 583 -1.71 -2.19 -8.68
N PHE A 584 -2.22 -2.95 -9.65
CA PHE A 584 -2.11 -2.66 -11.09
C PHE A 584 -3.49 -2.58 -11.74
N SER A 585 -3.55 -2.03 -12.96
CA SER A 585 -4.82 -1.83 -13.67
C SER A 585 -5.50 -3.16 -14.06
N PRO A 586 -6.85 -3.21 -14.04
CA PRO A 586 -7.59 -4.40 -14.43
C PRO A 586 -7.71 -4.55 -15.95
N ASN A 587 -8.16 -5.74 -16.36
CA ASN A 587 -8.59 -5.99 -17.73
C ASN A 587 -10.04 -5.54 -17.99
N ALA A 588 -10.52 -5.70 -19.23
CA ALA A 588 -11.85 -5.24 -19.65
C ALA A 588 -13.03 -5.91 -18.91
N PHE A 589 -12.81 -7.05 -18.24
CA PHE A 589 -13.82 -7.67 -17.38
C PHE A 589 -13.74 -7.19 -15.92
N GLY A 590 -12.79 -6.33 -15.56
CA GLY A 590 -12.64 -5.82 -14.20
C GLY A 590 -11.86 -6.76 -13.28
N LEU A 591 -11.08 -7.68 -13.85
CA LEU A 591 -10.20 -8.59 -13.11
C LEU A 591 -8.79 -8.03 -13.04
N TYR A 592 -8.19 -8.15 -11.86
CA TYR A 592 -6.88 -7.62 -11.53
C TYR A 592 -5.85 -8.75 -11.44
N ASP A 593 -4.57 -8.37 -11.62
CA ASP A 593 -3.42 -9.24 -11.45
C ASP A 593 -3.47 -10.51 -12.33
N MET A 594 -4.14 -10.44 -13.49
CA MET A 594 -4.24 -11.57 -14.44
C MET A 594 -2.92 -11.88 -15.15
N HIS A 595 -1.92 -11.01 -14.99
CA HIS A 595 -0.55 -11.17 -15.42
C HIS A 595 0.35 -10.89 -14.22
N GLY A 596 1.16 -11.86 -13.77
CA GLY A 596 2.14 -11.70 -12.69
C GLY A 596 1.60 -11.87 -11.26
N ASN A 597 2.36 -11.34 -10.29
CA ASN A 597 2.17 -11.49 -8.84
C ASN A 597 2.34 -12.94 -8.33
N VAL A 598 1.39 -13.85 -8.59
CA VAL A 598 1.49 -15.28 -8.26
C VAL A 598 0.88 -16.14 -9.37
N TRP A 599 1.45 -17.32 -9.59
CA TRP A 599 0.82 -18.34 -10.42
C TRP A 599 -0.47 -18.80 -9.78
N GLU A 600 -1.48 -19.10 -10.59
CA GLU A 600 -2.80 -19.46 -10.10
C GLU A 600 -3.19 -20.89 -10.46
N TRP A 601 -3.52 -21.69 -9.45
CA TRP A 601 -4.03 -23.04 -9.62
C TRP A 601 -5.35 -23.06 -10.39
N CYS A 602 -5.42 -23.90 -11.42
CA CYS A 602 -6.66 -24.23 -12.13
C CYS A 602 -7.14 -25.63 -11.74
N ALA A 603 -8.40 -25.94 -12.01
CA ALA A 603 -8.99 -27.25 -11.74
C ALA A 603 -8.40 -28.39 -12.61
N ASP A 604 -7.86 -28.02 -13.78
CA ASP A 604 -7.43 -28.93 -14.84
C ASP A 604 -6.18 -29.73 -14.49
N THR A 605 -6.19 -30.97 -14.95
CA THR A 605 -5.00 -31.81 -14.96
C THR A 605 -4.09 -31.44 -16.12
N TRP A 606 -2.77 -31.50 -15.90
CA TRP A 606 -1.80 -31.18 -16.93
C TRP A 606 -1.89 -32.14 -18.12
N HIS A 607 -1.93 -31.55 -19.32
CA HIS A 607 -1.81 -32.24 -20.61
C HIS A 607 -0.74 -31.54 -21.44
N GLU A 608 0.04 -32.30 -22.20
CA GLU A 608 1.20 -31.77 -22.95
C GLU A 608 0.83 -30.83 -24.10
N ASN A 609 -0.44 -30.77 -24.51
CA ASN A 609 -0.99 -29.88 -25.53
C ASN A 609 -2.54 -29.85 -25.42
N TYR A 610 -3.22 -29.12 -26.32
CA TYR A 610 -4.69 -29.00 -26.39
C TYR A 610 -5.38 -30.00 -27.33
N SER A 611 -4.67 -31.03 -27.81
CA SER A 611 -5.29 -32.06 -28.67
C SER A 611 -6.33 -32.85 -27.88
N GLY A 612 -7.61 -32.64 -28.19
CA GLY A 612 -8.73 -33.27 -27.48
C GLY A 612 -9.19 -32.54 -26.22
N ALA A 613 -8.78 -31.28 -26.03
CA ALA A 613 -9.25 -30.45 -24.94
C ALA A 613 -10.77 -30.18 -25.03
N PRO A 614 -11.47 -30.01 -23.88
CA PRO A 614 -12.88 -29.60 -23.87
C PRO A 614 -13.10 -28.25 -24.56
N THR A 615 -14.24 -28.11 -25.23
CA THR A 615 -14.61 -26.89 -25.98
C THR A 615 -15.78 -26.13 -25.36
N ASP A 616 -16.23 -26.55 -24.18
CA ASP A 616 -17.40 -26.01 -23.46
C ASP A 616 -17.03 -25.25 -22.17
N GLY A 617 -15.74 -24.96 -21.98
CA GLY A 617 -15.21 -24.26 -20.82
C GLY A 617 -15.10 -25.13 -19.57
N SER A 618 -15.47 -26.41 -19.62
CA SER A 618 -15.28 -27.34 -18.50
C SER A 618 -13.80 -27.67 -18.25
N ALA A 619 -13.47 -28.00 -17.01
CA ALA A 619 -12.11 -28.41 -16.65
C ALA A 619 -11.74 -29.76 -17.27
N TRP A 620 -10.54 -29.85 -17.85
CA TRP A 620 -9.99 -31.06 -18.42
C TRP A 620 -9.39 -31.96 -17.33
N VAL A 621 -10.23 -32.79 -16.75
CA VAL A 621 -9.87 -33.71 -15.66
C VAL A 621 -9.77 -35.14 -16.18
N GLU A 622 -8.66 -35.83 -15.90
CA GLU A 622 -8.54 -37.25 -16.20
C GLU A 622 -9.33 -38.11 -15.20
N LYS A 623 -10.03 -39.13 -15.71
CA LYS A 623 -10.83 -40.06 -14.89
C LYS A 623 -9.99 -41.15 -14.20
N ASN A 624 -8.69 -41.23 -14.48
CA ASN A 624 -7.81 -42.26 -13.92
C ASN A 624 -7.10 -41.75 -12.66
N ASP A 625 -7.14 -42.56 -11.61
CA ASP A 625 -6.83 -42.28 -10.20
C ASP A 625 -5.35 -41.96 -9.87
N ASN A 626 -4.55 -41.46 -10.83
CA ASN A 626 -3.14 -41.17 -10.59
C ASN A 626 -2.98 -39.83 -9.85
N LYS A 627 -3.16 -39.87 -8.52
CA LYS A 627 -3.18 -38.74 -7.57
C LYS A 627 -1.96 -37.80 -7.57
N ASN A 628 -0.95 -38.07 -8.40
CA ASN A 628 0.29 -37.30 -8.48
C ASN A 628 0.49 -36.58 -9.83
N LYS A 629 -0.52 -36.57 -10.72
CA LYS A 629 -0.40 -35.84 -11.98
C LYS A 629 -0.40 -34.32 -11.70
N SER A 630 0.50 -33.60 -12.36
CA SER A 630 0.61 -32.16 -12.20
C SER A 630 -0.69 -31.46 -12.59
N GLN A 631 -1.00 -30.37 -11.89
CA GLN A 631 -2.14 -29.51 -12.18
C GLN A 631 -1.68 -28.25 -12.90
N VAL A 632 -2.59 -27.63 -13.65
CA VAL A 632 -2.29 -26.45 -14.45
C VAL A 632 -2.14 -25.21 -13.55
N LEU A 633 -1.15 -24.38 -13.89
CA LEU A 633 -0.91 -23.05 -13.33
C LEU A 633 -0.99 -22.01 -14.44
N ARG A 634 -1.60 -20.86 -14.17
CA ARG A 634 -1.72 -19.73 -15.12
C ARG A 634 -1.26 -18.39 -14.52
N GLY A 635 -0.97 -17.40 -15.38
CA GLY A 635 -0.75 -16.00 -14.97
C GLY A 635 0.68 -15.52 -14.81
N GLY A 636 1.65 -16.40 -14.54
CA GLY A 636 3.00 -15.94 -14.14
C GLY A 636 3.05 -15.50 -12.68
N SER A 637 4.20 -15.03 -12.23
CA SER A 637 4.42 -14.62 -10.83
C SER A 637 5.47 -13.52 -10.73
N TRP A 638 5.67 -12.98 -9.52
CA TRP A 638 6.68 -11.96 -9.22
C TRP A 638 8.11 -12.34 -9.65
N ILE A 639 8.43 -13.64 -9.73
CA ILE A 639 9.74 -14.17 -10.16
C ILE A 639 9.76 -14.63 -11.62
N SER A 640 8.62 -14.58 -12.31
CA SER A 640 8.52 -15.08 -13.68
C SER A 640 9.15 -14.09 -14.66
N TYR A 641 9.76 -14.62 -15.71
CA TYR A 641 10.06 -13.83 -16.92
C TYR A 641 8.75 -13.38 -17.57
N PRO A 642 8.70 -12.22 -18.25
CA PRO A 642 7.45 -11.65 -18.75
C PRO A 642 6.76 -12.54 -19.80
N GLY A 643 7.51 -13.34 -20.56
CA GLY A 643 6.93 -14.33 -21.48
C GLY A 643 6.12 -15.44 -20.78
N GLY A 644 6.36 -15.66 -19.48
CA GLY A 644 5.58 -16.54 -18.61
C GLY A 644 4.28 -15.92 -18.10
N CYS A 645 4.10 -14.61 -18.27
CA CYS A 645 2.91 -13.88 -17.85
C CYS A 645 1.84 -13.76 -18.97
N ARG A 646 2.10 -14.28 -20.19
CA ARG A 646 1.15 -14.22 -21.31
C ARG A 646 -0.14 -14.95 -20.99
N SER A 647 -1.26 -14.48 -21.54
CA SER A 647 -2.60 -15.08 -21.33
C SER A 647 -2.62 -16.58 -21.64
N ALA A 648 -1.96 -17.01 -22.72
CA ALA A 648 -1.92 -18.41 -23.15
C ALA A 648 -0.78 -19.24 -22.54
N TYR A 649 0.13 -18.63 -21.75
CA TYR A 649 1.22 -19.40 -21.17
C TYR A 649 0.68 -20.40 -20.15
N ARG A 650 1.10 -21.67 -20.30
CA ARG A 650 0.71 -22.75 -19.39
C ARG A 650 1.87 -23.18 -18.49
N GLY A 651 1.69 -23.04 -17.18
CA GLY A 651 2.55 -23.62 -16.15
C GLY A 651 2.00 -24.98 -15.67
N ARG A 652 2.84 -25.75 -14.99
CA ARG A 652 2.42 -26.95 -14.26
C ARG A 652 3.12 -27.03 -12.92
N GLY A 653 2.39 -27.49 -11.91
CA GLY A 653 2.96 -27.81 -10.60
C GLY A 653 2.43 -29.16 -10.13
N ARG A 654 3.21 -29.87 -9.31
CA ARG A 654 2.65 -31.05 -8.63
C ARG A 654 1.60 -30.59 -7.61
N PRO A 655 0.49 -31.31 -7.44
CA PRO A 655 -0.63 -30.84 -6.61
C PRO A 655 -0.30 -30.77 -5.11
N ASP A 656 0.78 -31.43 -4.68
CA ASP A 656 1.30 -31.47 -3.30
C ASP A 656 2.38 -30.41 -3.02
N VAL A 657 2.86 -29.69 -4.04
CA VAL A 657 3.89 -28.67 -3.88
C VAL A 657 3.26 -27.34 -3.48
N ASP A 658 3.76 -26.77 -2.39
CA ASP A 658 3.59 -25.37 -2.03
C ASP A 658 4.82 -24.56 -2.48
N SER A 659 4.60 -23.34 -2.95
CA SER A 659 5.66 -22.44 -3.38
C SER A 659 5.26 -21.01 -3.08
N ASN A 660 6.24 -20.17 -2.75
CA ASN A 660 6.01 -18.74 -2.54
C ASN A 660 5.69 -17.95 -3.83
N ALA A 661 5.54 -18.66 -4.94
CA ALA A 661 5.04 -18.14 -6.20
C ALA A 661 3.68 -18.74 -6.60
N PHE A 662 3.10 -19.66 -5.83
CA PHE A 662 1.84 -20.35 -6.16
C PHE A 662 0.71 -19.90 -5.23
N GLY A 663 -0.33 -19.32 -5.82
CA GLY A 663 -1.60 -18.96 -5.20
C GLY A 663 -2.77 -19.44 -6.06
N PHE A 664 -3.92 -18.77 -5.95
CA PHE A 664 -5.11 -19.08 -6.74
C PHE A 664 -6.16 -17.97 -6.65
N ARG A 665 -7.15 -18.04 -7.54
CA ARG A 665 -8.43 -17.33 -7.42
C ARG A 665 -9.58 -18.32 -7.51
N VAL A 666 -10.77 -17.89 -7.07
CA VAL A 666 -11.96 -18.75 -7.07
C VAL A 666 -12.96 -18.35 -8.13
N ALA A 667 -13.78 -19.32 -8.54
CA ALA A 667 -14.90 -19.15 -9.45
C ALA A 667 -16.16 -19.81 -8.85
N CYS A 668 -17.34 -19.33 -9.24
CA CYS A 668 -18.62 -19.98 -8.95
C CYS A 668 -19.62 -19.77 -10.10
N GLY A 669 -20.60 -20.66 -10.22
CA GLY A 669 -21.58 -20.60 -11.31
C GLY A 669 -22.53 -19.40 -11.18
N ALA A 670 -22.96 -18.83 -12.31
CA ALA A 670 -24.06 -17.88 -12.30
C ALA A 670 -25.37 -18.63 -11.97
N ALA A 671 -26.14 -18.13 -10.99
CA ALA A 671 -27.44 -18.73 -10.68
C ALA A 671 -28.32 -18.72 -11.94
N ARG A 672 -28.89 -19.88 -12.30
CA ARG A 672 -29.81 -19.99 -13.43
C ARG A 672 -31.03 -19.12 -13.15
N THR A 673 -31.25 -18.07 -13.92
CA THR A 673 -32.60 -17.55 -14.16
C THR A 673 -33.32 -18.61 -14.97
N GLN A 674 -34.13 -19.45 -14.31
CA GLN A 674 -35.19 -20.22 -14.98
C GLN A 674 -36.43 -19.36 -15.13
#